data_AF-A0A7J7KEM0-F1
#
_entry.id   AF-A0A7J7KEM0-F1
#
_cell.length_a   1.000
_cell.length_b   1.000
_cell.length_c   1.000
_cell.angle_alpha   90.00
_cell.angle_beta   90.00
_cell.angle_gamma   90.00
#
_symmetry.space_group_name_H-M   'P 1'
#
loop_
_entity.id
_entity.type
_entity.pdbx_description
1 polymer ?
#
loop_
_entity_poly.entity_id
_entity_poly.type
_entity_poly.pdbx_seq_one_letter_code
_entity_poly.pdbx_strand_id
1 'polypeptide(L)'
;MVSCGRGQGNSLLHQTCQCKNRIANGLRYCCSVSTVDTHQKLDCEVVFHPSYLAPDVGKFSLKVHGGVPQTLECSANFGATNVQFIERRLMFGVVPLNLTTTKSALLFNGSSNHAYFQVLDPVPFHGLLVSPVQGVVPVGGKAELKIMLSPNALIKFDTRIQVAIRGGRTLELRVGGTVEPPCVDIDLANFNLGGVPCGSTKKLEFCLLNRTKTKTRCEFDLTRYKDFSLEFPGLVTPEDLTYQARNPNKFSVLLSGEEETTGYLLFSPTEVAAYDFVLPVSINTVSAPSPTQTPVPPTPAPSNKNTIHNIINPKPVPVVIATPRKRVICTALRQPLQISRNKLNFTLTSDYYELAADSGSNSTKVQTTVLANVSDKVIEWALDLDNCGPYIDKGNFRFVRESGAPFLTHKTGGVCGKLDPGETFELGVFFCPDKPVVHEVKVPVVVNGDVANPFLFLTLTGVLEKPVITFDPAAISLTPVPLGLSSSTIMVMALSGYRRPAELSLHLPEVECEDGSLVSPLSVKHEDNTTFEGYSIEPCQDIDQKTLITLKLKFECDRPLSFEVPLVFEDSLGNRYELPVTATSDNCLLTCYPFIAQHRMDHQIVCEEGKILRSLRRTSSGNRSVGEPIITNIATPTKSRPSTSATMSQFEVSSSAYESSEASSESILHDGGQRKGAVNKAYKSDSNAEAARRSLGSAVFPDEETEEGIFHQEVLYSIQRWFSANGWPGGAYPIRIPDSLRSGVTKQGSESKSKGGSSDANNIRKDLKTIYEMVVHLAGRPIPGIPPNGSLPANLTERVKQIYWQHSTMLTFIRNQGGCVASVKPEYLMEPKDYKHWKWLQEVEDAGGDVDAAIQKRTVPNEDEAMLADAIFEAISKRAWTDVLLQMWKTLVLSRVTPRQLKASRLPDREFPAPSVNVDPLCSNIYSVSERIIAAWMNDMYSNYKDRIWYNNVKGGVPNSRWLVNFDYDLLDGLVLAACLGAYCPFLISTHLIDLYTKPETAEQCLHNALKVVNAMRYIGIDYDIQAIDITDPNPVSLLMLCVYLYQKLPMYLPKSTVTFSGALHQTVQRQIKLSNPSSTKPLSYQSIISGYDACDYHVNSEGNVITIPPKGQISLTVEFKSRFLRPASAMLILVGHRVGSASGTTMVFKLSSQIDDVTPVGIIREEAPCYDLHKIDVDVTNPFANEGEFRVVCVETMDDS
;
A
#
# COMPACT_ATOMS: atom_id res chain seq x y z
N MET A 1 -1.07 13.12 -39.48
CA MET A 1 -0.12 14.15 -39.98
C MET A 1 -0.90 15.03 -40.93
N VAL A 2 -1.01 16.34 -40.65
CA VAL A 2 -1.55 17.31 -41.60
C VAL A 2 -0.38 18.17 -42.03
N SER A 3 0.02 18.08 -43.31
CA SER A 3 0.99 19.02 -43.91
C SER A 3 0.21 20.11 -44.64
N CYS A 4 0.32 21.36 -44.19
CA CYS A 4 -0.29 22.49 -44.89
C CYS A 4 0.62 22.95 -46.04
N GLY A 5 0.08 22.92 -47.26
CA GLY A 5 0.76 23.33 -48.49
C GLY A 5 0.87 24.85 -48.67
N ARG A 6 1.82 25.25 -49.51
CA ARG A 6 2.21 26.64 -49.83
C ARG A 6 1.04 27.50 -50.35
N GLY A 7 0.83 28.64 -49.71
CA GLY A 7 0.14 29.80 -50.29
C GLY A 7 1.00 31.05 -50.07
N GLN A 8 1.37 31.75 -51.14
CA GLN A 8 2.10 33.02 -51.09
C GLN A 8 1.18 34.13 -50.55
N GLY A 9 1.63 34.84 -49.51
CA GLY A 9 0.96 36.04 -49.01
C GLY A 9 1.46 36.43 -47.62
N ASN A 10 2.23 37.52 -47.54
CA ASN A 10 2.68 38.14 -46.29
C ASN A 10 1.47 38.57 -45.43
N SER A 11 1.18 37.83 -44.36
CA SER A 11 0.60 38.39 -43.13
C SER A 11 0.81 37.41 -41.97
N LEU A 12 1.37 37.91 -40.86
CA LEU A 12 1.54 37.21 -39.59
C LEU A 12 0.16 36.81 -39.04
N LEU A 13 -0.16 35.52 -39.02
CA LEU A 13 -1.39 34.98 -38.43
C LEU A 13 -1.06 33.78 -37.55
N HIS A 14 -1.11 34.01 -36.22
CA HIS A 14 -1.11 32.94 -35.21
C HIS A 14 -2.37 32.08 -35.37
N GLN A 15 -2.23 30.76 -35.52
CA GLN A 15 -3.36 29.84 -35.62
C GLN A 15 -3.52 29.01 -34.34
N THR A 16 -4.61 29.24 -33.62
CA THR A 16 -5.04 28.47 -32.45
C THR A 16 -5.86 27.25 -32.87
N CYS A 17 -5.74 26.09 -32.21
CA CYS A 17 -6.68 24.96 -32.40
C CYS A 17 -7.51 24.76 -31.13
N GLN A 18 -8.84 24.63 -31.24
CA GLN A 18 -9.75 24.46 -30.09
C GLN A 18 -10.49 23.11 -30.12
N CYS A 19 -10.28 22.26 -29.12
CA CYS A 19 -11.09 21.09 -28.83
C CYS A 19 -11.83 21.25 -27.49
N LYS A 20 -13.17 21.26 -27.52
CA LYS A 20 -14.00 21.42 -26.31
C LYS A 20 -13.88 20.19 -25.40
N ASN A 21 -13.52 20.42 -24.13
CA ASN A 21 -13.59 19.43 -23.05
C ASN A 21 -15.04 18.94 -22.84
N ARG A 22 -15.33 17.72 -23.29
CA ARG A 22 -16.44 16.90 -22.79
C ARG A 22 -15.92 15.48 -22.57
N ILE A 23 -16.11 14.96 -21.37
CA ILE A 23 -16.06 13.52 -21.11
C ILE A 23 -17.24 12.92 -21.86
N ALA A 24 -16.98 12.42 -23.06
CA ALA A 24 -17.89 11.57 -23.78
C ALA A 24 -17.11 10.33 -24.22
N ASN A 25 -17.46 9.18 -23.67
CA ASN A 25 -17.11 7.85 -24.18
C ASN A 25 -15.65 7.36 -24.00
N GLY A 26 -14.98 7.65 -22.88
CA GLY A 26 -13.74 6.94 -22.51
C GLY A 26 -12.45 7.38 -23.20
N LEU A 27 -12.43 8.53 -23.88
CA LEU A 27 -11.23 9.14 -24.47
C LEU A 27 -10.80 10.36 -23.66
N ARG A 28 -9.50 10.52 -23.42
CA ARG A 28 -8.91 11.69 -22.76
C ARG A 28 -7.88 12.36 -23.67
N TYR A 29 -7.81 13.69 -23.63
CA TYR A 29 -6.90 14.52 -24.41
C TYR A 29 -5.85 15.13 -23.48
N CYS A 30 -4.57 15.07 -23.86
CA CYS A 30 -3.50 15.75 -23.12
C CYS A 30 -3.41 17.26 -23.44
N CYS A 31 -3.96 17.71 -24.58
CA CYS A 31 -4.08 19.14 -24.90
C CYS A 31 -5.47 19.44 -25.49
N SER A 32 -6.27 20.27 -24.81
CA SER A 32 -7.60 20.70 -25.29
C SER A 32 -7.52 21.92 -26.23
N VAL A 33 -6.48 22.75 -26.09
CA VAL A 33 -6.20 23.90 -26.96
C VAL A 33 -4.68 24.05 -27.04
N SER A 34 -4.12 24.16 -28.25
CA SER A 34 -2.70 24.50 -28.45
C SER A 34 -2.52 25.38 -29.69
N THR A 35 -1.43 26.14 -29.71
CA THR A 35 -1.02 26.99 -30.83
C THR A 35 0.22 26.37 -31.46
N VAL A 36 0.23 26.29 -32.79
CA VAL A 36 1.41 25.84 -33.55
C VAL A 36 1.91 27.02 -34.35
N ASP A 37 3.14 27.44 -34.11
CA ASP A 37 3.74 28.54 -34.85
C ASP A 37 3.96 28.17 -36.34
N THR A 38 4.09 29.19 -37.18
CA THR A 38 4.35 29.01 -38.60
C THR A 38 5.59 28.15 -38.83
N HIS A 39 5.48 27.16 -39.74
CA HIS A 39 6.55 26.20 -40.06
C HIS A 39 6.96 25.24 -38.92
N GLN A 40 6.24 25.23 -37.81
CA GLN A 40 6.43 24.28 -36.72
C GLN A 40 5.45 23.10 -36.80
N LYS A 41 5.72 22.05 -36.01
CA LYS A 41 4.90 20.84 -35.93
C LYS A 41 4.94 20.26 -34.54
N LEU A 42 3.76 20.03 -33.96
CA LEU A 42 3.55 19.29 -32.73
C LEU A 42 2.96 17.90 -33.01
N ASP A 43 3.35 16.94 -32.19
CA ASP A 43 2.81 15.58 -32.19
C ASP A 43 1.89 15.54 -30.97
N CYS A 44 0.67 15.05 -31.14
CA CYS A 44 -0.33 15.00 -30.08
C CYS A 44 -0.70 13.54 -29.80
N GLU A 45 -0.97 13.24 -28.53
CA GLU A 45 -1.43 11.92 -28.10
C GLU A 45 -2.95 11.92 -27.82
N VAL A 46 -3.60 10.84 -28.24
CA VAL A 46 -4.98 10.54 -27.91
C VAL A 46 -4.99 9.26 -27.08
N VAL A 47 -5.44 9.34 -25.83
CA VAL A 47 -5.41 8.21 -24.90
C VAL A 47 -6.82 7.61 -24.80
N PHE A 48 -6.94 6.37 -25.26
CA PHE A 48 -8.14 5.56 -25.08
C PHE A 48 -8.08 4.83 -23.74
N HIS A 49 -9.11 5.02 -22.90
CA HIS A 49 -9.25 4.35 -21.61
C HIS A 49 -10.20 3.16 -21.79
N PRO A 50 -9.65 1.94 -21.97
CA PRO A 50 -10.47 0.77 -22.19
C PRO A 50 -11.28 0.43 -20.93
N SER A 51 -12.52 0.03 -21.14
CA SER A 51 -13.41 -0.51 -20.10
C SER A 51 -14.32 -1.55 -20.73
N TYR A 52 -15.20 -2.20 -19.95
CA TYR A 52 -16.18 -3.08 -20.58
C TYR A 52 -17.13 -2.31 -21.52
N LEU A 53 -17.51 -1.08 -21.13
CA LEU A 53 -18.49 -0.25 -21.84
C LEU A 53 -17.87 0.79 -22.80
N ALA A 54 -16.55 0.89 -22.89
CA ALA A 54 -15.92 1.86 -23.80
C ALA A 54 -16.32 1.54 -25.25
N PRO A 55 -16.52 2.53 -26.13
CA PRO A 55 -16.83 2.24 -27.54
C PRO A 55 -15.65 1.58 -28.24
N ASP A 56 -15.90 0.79 -29.29
CA ASP A 56 -14.82 0.29 -30.17
C ASP A 56 -14.28 1.40 -31.09
N VAL A 57 -15.11 2.41 -31.35
CA VAL A 57 -14.78 3.54 -32.22
C VAL A 57 -15.18 4.84 -31.54
N GLY A 58 -14.22 5.73 -31.32
CA GLY A 58 -14.46 7.11 -30.91
C GLY A 58 -14.24 8.07 -32.07
N LYS A 59 -15.13 9.05 -32.23
CA LYS A 59 -14.99 10.13 -33.22
C LYS A 59 -14.77 11.45 -32.52
N PHE A 60 -13.84 12.26 -33.01
CA PHE A 60 -13.54 13.57 -32.46
C PHE A 60 -13.29 14.60 -33.55
N SER A 61 -13.66 15.85 -33.27
CA SER A 61 -13.53 16.94 -34.23
C SER A 61 -12.25 17.73 -33.93
N LEU A 62 -11.30 17.70 -34.86
CA LEU A 62 -10.15 18.58 -34.88
C LEU A 62 -10.57 19.92 -35.49
N LYS A 63 -10.50 20.99 -34.71
CA LYS A 63 -10.79 22.35 -35.18
C LYS A 63 -9.51 23.19 -35.21
N VAL A 64 -9.14 23.59 -36.42
CA VAL A 64 -8.10 24.61 -36.65
C VAL A 64 -8.80 25.96 -36.79
N HIS A 65 -8.36 26.99 -36.06
CA HIS A 65 -8.96 28.33 -36.17
C HIS A 65 -8.84 28.85 -37.60
N GLY A 66 -9.97 29.21 -38.21
CA GLY A 66 -10.06 29.60 -39.61
C GLY A 66 -10.07 28.44 -40.63
N GLY A 67 -9.94 27.19 -40.17
CA GLY A 67 -10.00 25.97 -41.00
C GLY A 67 -11.34 25.23 -40.89
N VAL A 68 -11.60 24.34 -41.85
CA VAL A 68 -12.77 23.45 -41.79
C VAL A 68 -12.54 22.38 -40.71
N PRO A 69 -13.48 22.16 -39.79
CA PRO A 69 -13.38 21.09 -38.81
C PRO A 69 -13.20 19.72 -39.47
N GLN A 70 -12.16 19.00 -39.09
CA GLN A 70 -11.93 17.62 -39.55
C GLN A 70 -12.45 16.64 -38.49
N THR A 71 -13.02 15.51 -38.91
CA THR A 71 -13.43 14.44 -38.00
C THR A 71 -12.39 13.34 -38.05
N LEU A 72 -11.82 13.01 -36.90
CA LEU A 72 -10.87 11.94 -36.70
C LEU A 72 -11.58 10.76 -36.03
N GLU A 73 -11.27 9.55 -36.49
CA GLU A 73 -11.81 8.30 -35.98
C GLU A 73 -10.68 7.51 -35.32
N CYS A 74 -10.87 7.14 -34.05
CA CYS A 74 -9.97 6.27 -33.30
C CYS A 74 -10.69 4.94 -33.04
N SER A 75 -10.19 3.87 -33.64
CA SER A 75 -10.67 2.51 -33.40
C SER A 75 -9.77 1.78 -32.40
N ALA A 76 -10.37 1.17 -31.40
CA ALA A 76 -9.70 0.34 -30.42
C ALA A 76 -9.73 -1.13 -30.87
N ASN A 77 -8.56 -1.73 -31.08
CA ASN A 77 -8.42 -3.14 -31.40
C ASN A 77 -8.10 -3.94 -30.13
N PHE A 78 -9.04 -4.78 -29.71
CA PHE A 78 -8.86 -5.67 -28.57
C PHE A 78 -8.34 -7.03 -29.04
N GLY A 79 -7.20 -7.46 -28.49
CA GLY A 79 -6.68 -8.80 -28.74
C GLY A 79 -7.52 -9.88 -28.04
N ALA A 80 -7.34 -11.14 -28.45
CA ALA A 80 -8.04 -12.27 -27.85
C ALA A 80 -7.73 -12.39 -26.34
N THR A 81 -8.76 -12.70 -25.55
CA THR A 81 -8.65 -12.89 -24.10
C THR A 81 -9.06 -14.30 -23.69
N ASN A 82 -8.42 -14.82 -22.64
CA ASN A 82 -8.74 -16.13 -22.08
C ASN A 82 -8.93 -16.00 -20.58
N VAL A 83 -10.15 -15.66 -20.18
CA VAL A 83 -10.54 -15.51 -18.79
C VAL A 83 -11.32 -16.73 -18.33
N GLN A 84 -11.04 -17.16 -17.10
CA GLN A 84 -11.78 -18.22 -16.44
C GLN A 84 -11.91 -17.96 -14.94
N PHE A 85 -12.96 -18.51 -14.33
CA PHE A 85 -13.00 -18.62 -12.88
C PHE A 85 -12.00 -19.68 -12.41
N ILE A 86 -11.25 -19.36 -11.36
CA ILE A 86 -10.39 -20.34 -10.68
C ILE A 86 -11.26 -21.44 -10.03
N GLU A 87 -12.44 -21.06 -9.54
CA GLU A 87 -13.38 -21.96 -8.90
C GLU A 87 -14.57 -22.22 -9.81
N ARG A 88 -14.89 -23.48 -10.11
CA ARG A 88 -16.06 -23.81 -10.96
C ARG A 88 -17.40 -23.63 -10.23
N ARG A 89 -17.39 -23.73 -8.90
CA ARG A 89 -18.57 -23.65 -8.06
C ARG A 89 -18.20 -23.01 -6.73
N LEU A 90 -18.95 -22.00 -6.34
CA LEU A 90 -18.80 -21.36 -5.04
C LEU A 90 -19.91 -21.87 -4.10
N MET A 91 -19.52 -22.67 -3.12
CA MET A 91 -20.47 -23.18 -2.12
C MET A 91 -20.42 -22.33 -0.85
N PHE A 92 -21.55 -21.69 -0.57
CA PHE A 92 -21.78 -21.06 0.73
C PHE A 92 -22.01 -22.10 1.83
N GLY A 93 -22.39 -23.32 1.47
CA GLY A 93 -22.71 -24.38 2.43
C GLY A 93 -23.99 -24.03 3.17
N VAL A 94 -23.96 -24.12 4.49
CA VAL A 94 -25.06 -23.71 5.36
C VAL A 94 -24.81 -22.27 5.81
N VAL A 95 -25.79 -21.38 5.63
CA VAL A 95 -25.66 -19.94 5.88
C VAL A 95 -26.61 -19.51 6.99
N PRO A 96 -26.15 -18.69 7.97
CA PRO A 96 -27.02 -18.19 9.02
C PRO A 96 -28.06 -17.20 8.49
N LEU A 97 -29.30 -17.32 8.97
CA LEU A 97 -30.36 -16.33 8.73
C LEU A 97 -30.02 -14.97 9.41
N ASN A 98 -30.29 -13.85 8.73
CA ASN A 98 -30.06 -12.46 9.18
C ASN A 98 -28.61 -12.07 9.50
N LEU A 99 -27.62 -12.87 9.13
CA LEU A 99 -26.20 -12.52 9.23
C LEU A 99 -25.55 -12.52 7.85
N THR A 100 -24.69 -11.54 7.58
CA THR A 100 -23.99 -11.43 6.29
C THR A 100 -22.85 -12.44 6.20
N THR A 101 -22.90 -13.30 5.19
CA THR A 101 -21.79 -14.20 4.84
C THR A 101 -21.14 -13.69 3.56
N THR A 102 -19.82 -13.49 3.58
CA THR A 102 -19.05 -13.04 2.41
C THR A 102 -18.11 -14.15 1.92
N LYS A 103 -18.11 -14.39 0.61
CA LYS A 103 -17.19 -15.29 -0.09
C LYS A 103 -16.58 -14.56 -1.29
N SER A 104 -15.37 -14.93 -1.68
CA SER A 104 -14.70 -14.36 -2.85
C SER A 104 -14.56 -15.38 -3.96
N ALA A 105 -14.77 -14.96 -5.21
CA ALA A 105 -14.45 -15.71 -6.40
C ALA A 105 -13.35 -14.98 -7.19
N LEU A 106 -12.43 -15.73 -7.79
CA LEU A 106 -11.31 -15.17 -8.55
C LEU A 106 -11.47 -15.44 -10.04
N LEU A 107 -11.37 -14.39 -10.83
CA LEU A 107 -11.15 -14.45 -12.28
C LEU A 107 -9.64 -14.48 -12.53
N PHE A 108 -9.21 -15.32 -13.48
CA PHE A 108 -7.82 -15.40 -13.93
C PHE A 108 -7.77 -15.19 -15.43
N ASN A 109 -6.84 -14.35 -15.90
CA ASN A 109 -6.59 -14.11 -17.31
C ASN A 109 -5.27 -14.74 -17.74
N GLY A 110 -5.36 -15.82 -18.51
CA GLY A 110 -4.20 -16.55 -19.04
C GLY A 110 -3.77 -16.14 -20.45
N SER A 111 -4.35 -15.07 -21.03
CA SER A 111 -3.93 -14.57 -22.35
C SER A 111 -2.85 -13.49 -22.24
N SER A 112 -2.40 -13.01 -23.41
CA SER A 112 -1.44 -11.90 -23.58
C SER A 112 -2.07 -10.50 -23.60
N ASN A 113 -3.39 -10.36 -23.41
CA ASN A 113 -4.11 -9.08 -23.47
C ASN A 113 -4.96 -8.86 -22.22
N HIS A 114 -5.06 -7.62 -21.73
CA HIS A 114 -5.95 -7.28 -20.62
C HIS A 114 -7.40 -7.61 -20.98
N ALA A 115 -8.15 -8.19 -20.05
CA ALA A 115 -9.55 -8.50 -20.25
C ALA A 115 -10.44 -7.56 -19.43
N TYR A 116 -11.54 -7.09 -20.01
CA TYR A 116 -12.49 -6.20 -19.35
C TYR A 116 -13.76 -6.98 -19.08
N PHE A 117 -14.29 -6.91 -17.86
CA PHE A 117 -15.45 -7.68 -17.45
C PHE A 117 -16.59 -6.82 -16.93
N GLN A 118 -17.81 -7.36 -17.05
CA GLN A 118 -19.02 -6.85 -16.41
C GLN A 118 -19.80 -8.02 -15.79
N VAL A 119 -20.20 -7.87 -14.53
CA VAL A 119 -21.21 -8.70 -13.88
C VAL A 119 -22.57 -8.29 -14.44
N LEU A 120 -23.26 -9.23 -15.10
CA LEU A 120 -24.53 -8.95 -15.78
C LEU A 120 -25.67 -8.74 -14.80
N ASP A 121 -25.68 -9.53 -13.73
CA ASP A 121 -26.66 -9.47 -12.64
C ASP A 121 -25.93 -9.35 -11.30
N PRO A 122 -25.70 -8.11 -10.80
CA PRO A 122 -25.00 -7.89 -9.54
C PRO A 122 -25.85 -8.24 -8.32
N VAL A 123 -27.17 -8.46 -8.47
CA VAL A 123 -28.08 -8.85 -7.39
C VAL A 123 -28.96 -10.02 -7.85
N PRO A 124 -28.41 -11.25 -7.96
CA PRO A 124 -29.15 -12.39 -8.53
C PRO A 124 -30.44 -12.74 -7.78
N PHE A 125 -30.50 -12.43 -6.50
CA PHE A 125 -31.73 -12.46 -5.69
C PHE A 125 -31.55 -11.56 -4.46
N HIS A 126 -32.66 -11.23 -3.80
CA HIS A 126 -32.66 -10.35 -2.63
C HIS A 126 -31.72 -10.84 -1.53
N GLY A 127 -30.78 -9.98 -1.13
CA GLY A 127 -29.78 -10.30 -0.11
C GLY A 127 -28.44 -10.82 -0.66
N LEU A 128 -28.34 -11.25 -1.94
CA LEU A 128 -27.06 -11.63 -2.57
C LEU A 128 -26.52 -10.48 -3.44
N LEU A 129 -25.36 -9.93 -3.09
CA LEU A 129 -24.70 -8.83 -3.80
C LEU A 129 -23.32 -9.25 -4.32
N VAL A 130 -22.99 -8.87 -5.56
CA VAL A 130 -21.70 -9.12 -6.20
C VAL A 130 -20.98 -7.81 -6.48
N SER A 131 -19.71 -7.70 -6.07
CA SER A 131 -18.89 -6.50 -6.26
C SER A 131 -17.42 -6.87 -6.54
N PRO A 132 -16.68 -6.14 -7.41
CA PRO A 132 -17.15 -5.02 -8.23
C PRO A 132 -17.99 -5.49 -9.43
N VAL A 133 -18.87 -4.61 -9.92
CA VAL A 133 -19.75 -4.88 -11.08
C VAL A 133 -18.98 -4.85 -12.40
N GLN A 134 -17.92 -4.06 -12.49
CA GLN A 134 -17.06 -3.97 -13.67
C GLN A 134 -15.60 -3.87 -13.26
N GLY A 135 -14.70 -4.29 -14.14
CA GLY A 135 -13.27 -4.15 -13.88
C GLY A 135 -12.39 -4.74 -14.98
N VAL A 136 -11.10 -4.82 -14.66
CA VAL A 136 -10.06 -5.36 -15.54
C VAL A 136 -9.46 -6.61 -14.89
N VAL A 137 -9.27 -7.67 -15.69
CA VAL A 137 -8.44 -8.82 -15.35
C VAL A 137 -7.11 -8.67 -16.11
N PRO A 138 -6.02 -8.26 -15.45
CA PRO A 138 -4.79 -7.93 -16.15
C PRO A 138 -4.11 -9.16 -16.78
N VAL A 139 -3.24 -8.93 -17.78
CA VAL A 139 -2.46 -9.98 -18.45
C VAL A 139 -1.73 -10.85 -17.43
N GLY A 140 -1.94 -12.16 -17.46
CA GLY A 140 -1.35 -13.11 -16.50
C GLY A 140 -1.80 -12.93 -15.05
N GLY A 141 -2.77 -12.06 -14.79
CA GLY A 141 -3.21 -11.66 -13.45
C GLY A 141 -4.61 -12.14 -13.08
N LYS A 142 -5.07 -11.68 -11.91
CA LYS A 142 -6.34 -12.08 -11.30
C LYS A 142 -7.20 -10.86 -10.94
N ALA A 143 -8.52 -11.04 -10.90
CA ALA A 143 -9.46 -10.07 -10.36
C ALA A 143 -10.40 -10.77 -9.37
N GLU A 144 -10.63 -10.14 -8.21
CA GLU A 144 -11.51 -10.68 -7.16
C GLU A 144 -12.93 -10.13 -7.30
N LEU A 145 -13.91 -11.02 -7.19
CA LEU A 145 -15.33 -10.71 -7.01
C LEU A 145 -15.75 -11.11 -5.60
N LYS A 146 -16.15 -10.14 -4.78
CA LYS A 146 -16.76 -10.35 -3.46
C LYS A 146 -18.25 -10.60 -3.64
N ILE A 147 -18.72 -11.72 -3.10
CA ILE A 147 -20.10 -12.20 -3.15
C ILE A 147 -20.60 -12.23 -1.71
N MET A 148 -21.54 -11.35 -1.39
CA MET A 148 -22.05 -11.11 -0.04
C MET A 148 -23.51 -11.55 0.03
N LEU A 149 -23.85 -12.40 0.99
CA LEU A 149 -25.20 -12.91 1.20
C LEU A 149 -25.71 -12.52 2.59
N SER A 150 -26.78 -11.72 2.64
CA SER A 150 -27.51 -11.31 3.84
C SER A 150 -28.96 -11.79 3.74
N PRO A 151 -29.24 -13.07 4.08
CA PRO A 151 -30.56 -13.65 3.86
C PRO A 151 -31.53 -13.24 4.96
N ASN A 152 -32.74 -12.82 4.59
CA ASN A 152 -33.84 -12.50 5.51
C ASN A 152 -34.97 -13.54 5.50
N ALA A 153 -34.80 -14.64 4.77
CA ALA A 153 -35.74 -15.75 4.68
C ALA A 153 -34.99 -17.08 4.54
N LEU A 154 -35.63 -18.17 4.94
CA LEU A 154 -35.11 -19.52 4.70
C LEU A 154 -35.21 -19.85 3.22
N ILE A 155 -34.05 -19.93 2.58
CA ILE A 155 -33.94 -20.23 1.15
C ILE A 155 -32.86 -21.29 0.93
N LYS A 156 -33.17 -22.26 0.07
CA LYS A 156 -32.16 -23.07 -0.59
C LYS A 156 -31.96 -22.47 -1.97
N PHE A 157 -30.76 -21.97 -2.24
CA PHE A 157 -30.46 -21.29 -3.49
C PHE A 157 -29.37 -22.02 -4.26
N ASP A 158 -29.54 -22.02 -5.57
CA ASP A 158 -28.58 -22.52 -6.54
C ASP A 158 -28.68 -21.58 -7.75
N THR A 159 -27.94 -20.49 -7.68
CA THR A 159 -27.96 -19.42 -8.66
C THR A 159 -26.69 -19.44 -9.50
N ARG A 160 -26.67 -18.66 -10.56
CA ARG A 160 -25.56 -18.54 -11.49
C ARG A 160 -25.21 -17.07 -11.62
N ILE A 161 -23.99 -16.71 -11.22
CA ILE A 161 -23.46 -15.37 -11.48
C ILE A 161 -22.84 -15.40 -12.87
N GLN A 162 -23.33 -14.52 -13.74
CA GLN A 162 -22.81 -14.38 -15.10
C GLN A 162 -21.89 -13.15 -15.20
N VAL A 163 -20.69 -13.38 -15.71
CA VAL A 163 -19.68 -12.35 -15.93
C VAL A 163 -19.36 -12.31 -17.41
N ALA A 164 -19.78 -11.25 -18.09
CA ALA A 164 -19.45 -11.04 -19.48
C ALA A 164 -18.02 -10.50 -19.61
N ILE A 165 -17.27 -11.06 -20.55
CA ILE A 165 -15.92 -10.61 -20.91
C ILE A 165 -16.02 -9.91 -22.26
N ARG A 166 -15.53 -8.66 -22.34
CA ARG A 166 -15.55 -7.89 -23.58
C ARG A 166 -14.79 -8.62 -24.67
N GLY A 167 -15.43 -8.84 -25.82
CA GLY A 167 -14.86 -9.58 -26.96
C GLY A 167 -14.62 -11.07 -26.67
N GLY A 168 -15.15 -11.62 -25.58
CA GLY A 168 -14.99 -13.00 -25.16
C GLY A 168 -16.32 -13.67 -24.82
N ARG A 169 -16.24 -14.89 -24.27
CA ARG A 169 -17.42 -15.62 -23.79
C ARG A 169 -17.88 -15.10 -22.43
N THR A 170 -19.19 -15.16 -22.17
CA THR A 170 -19.74 -14.98 -20.83
C THR A 170 -19.35 -16.17 -19.96
N LEU A 171 -18.77 -15.89 -18.80
CA LEU A 171 -18.41 -16.87 -17.78
C LEU A 171 -19.56 -17.06 -16.81
N GLU A 172 -19.73 -18.29 -16.35
CA GLU A 172 -20.78 -18.65 -15.40
C GLU A 172 -20.15 -19.24 -14.14
N LEU A 173 -20.48 -18.67 -12.98
CA LEU A 173 -20.13 -19.22 -11.68
C LEU A 173 -21.41 -19.71 -10.99
N ARG A 174 -21.51 -21.02 -10.77
CA ARG A 174 -22.62 -21.59 -10.00
C ARG A 174 -22.38 -21.33 -8.51
N VAL A 175 -23.32 -20.66 -7.87
CA VAL A 175 -23.29 -20.31 -6.45
C VAL A 175 -24.44 -21.00 -5.74
N GLY A 176 -24.13 -21.82 -4.74
CA GLY A 176 -25.15 -22.59 -4.03
C GLY A 176 -24.98 -22.58 -2.52
N GLY A 177 -26.10 -22.66 -1.81
CA GLY A 177 -26.14 -22.73 -0.36
C GLY A 177 -27.55 -22.97 0.16
N THR A 178 -27.64 -23.22 1.45
CA THR A 178 -28.90 -23.38 2.18
C THR A 178 -28.87 -22.48 3.39
N VAL A 179 -29.90 -21.65 3.57
CA VAL A 179 -30.06 -20.86 4.78
C VAL A 179 -30.70 -21.74 5.85
N GLU A 180 -30.07 -21.83 7.01
CA GLU A 180 -30.55 -22.60 8.15
C GLU A 180 -31.12 -21.65 9.21
N PRO A 181 -32.29 -21.97 9.82
CA PRO A 181 -32.81 -21.19 10.92
C PRO A 181 -31.92 -21.38 12.14
N PRO A 182 -31.66 -20.32 12.92
CA PRO A 182 -30.92 -20.46 14.16
C PRO A 182 -31.73 -21.25 15.19
N CYS A 183 -31.06 -22.04 16.01
CA CYS A 183 -31.66 -22.88 17.04
C CYS A 183 -30.70 -22.94 18.23
N VAL A 184 -31.09 -22.26 19.30
CA VAL A 184 -30.31 -22.19 20.53
C VAL A 184 -31.18 -22.72 21.66
N ASP A 185 -30.61 -23.60 22.48
CA ASP A 185 -31.28 -24.15 23.66
C ASP A 185 -30.54 -23.77 24.94
N ILE A 186 -31.29 -23.75 26.03
CA ILE A 186 -30.79 -23.59 27.40
C ILE A 186 -31.17 -24.87 28.15
N ASP A 187 -30.18 -25.51 28.76
CA ASP A 187 -30.30 -26.79 29.47
C ASP A 187 -31.25 -26.75 30.69
N LEU A 188 -31.40 -25.59 31.34
CA LEU A 188 -32.32 -25.41 32.46
C LEU A 188 -33.78 -25.34 32.02
N ALA A 189 -34.68 -25.99 32.78
CA ALA A 189 -36.13 -25.89 32.56
C ALA A 189 -36.70 -24.53 33.01
N ASN A 190 -36.29 -24.05 34.17
CA ASN A 190 -36.57 -22.72 34.72
C ASN A 190 -35.36 -22.24 35.52
N PHE A 191 -35.11 -20.93 35.54
CA PHE A 191 -34.11 -20.31 36.40
C PHE A 191 -34.74 -20.05 37.78
N ASN A 192 -34.50 -20.95 38.74
CA ASN A 192 -34.99 -20.78 40.11
C ASN A 192 -33.84 -20.44 41.06
N LEU A 193 -33.68 -19.15 41.37
CA LEU A 193 -32.66 -18.70 42.32
C LEU A 193 -33.14 -18.74 43.78
N GLY A 194 -34.43 -19.00 44.02
CA GLY A 194 -35.02 -19.00 45.37
C GLY A 194 -34.99 -17.61 46.02
N GLY A 195 -34.91 -17.59 47.36
CA GLY A 195 -34.80 -16.37 48.14
C GLY A 195 -33.36 -15.84 48.18
N VAL A 196 -33.13 -14.62 47.72
CA VAL A 196 -31.81 -13.95 47.75
C VAL A 196 -31.94 -12.65 48.54
N PRO A 197 -31.24 -12.48 49.67
CA PRO A 197 -31.25 -11.23 50.43
C PRO A 197 -30.86 -10.01 49.56
N CYS A 198 -31.51 -8.86 49.78
CA CYS A 198 -31.09 -7.61 49.13
C CYS A 198 -29.62 -7.31 49.46
N GLY A 199 -28.84 -6.83 48.49
CA GLY A 199 -27.41 -6.56 48.65
C GLY A 199 -26.48 -7.77 48.52
N SER A 200 -27.01 -8.99 48.42
CA SER A 200 -26.24 -10.18 48.04
C SER A 200 -26.40 -10.52 46.56
N THR A 201 -25.47 -11.30 46.01
CA THR A 201 -25.54 -11.78 44.62
C THR A 201 -25.59 -13.29 44.60
N LYS A 202 -26.60 -13.86 43.95
CA LYS A 202 -26.64 -15.30 43.68
C LYS A 202 -26.34 -15.57 42.21
N LYS A 203 -25.40 -16.46 41.97
CA LYS A 203 -24.97 -16.90 40.64
C LYS A 203 -25.59 -18.26 40.33
N LEU A 204 -26.26 -18.39 39.18
CA LEU A 204 -26.79 -19.65 38.67
C LEU A 204 -26.15 -19.97 37.32
N GLU A 205 -25.51 -21.13 37.24
CA GLU A 205 -24.88 -21.64 36.03
C GLU A 205 -25.90 -22.31 35.09
N PHE A 206 -25.74 -22.12 33.78
CA PHE A 206 -26.52 -22.78 32.74
C PHE A 206 -25.66 -23.01 31.49
N CYS A 207 -26.04 -23.97 30.65
CA CYS A 207 -25.41 -24.23 29.36
C CYS A 207 -26.25 -23.66 28.22
N LEU A 208 -25.61 -22.87 27.36
CA LEU A 208 -26.15 -22.34 26.12
C LEU A 208 -25.58 -23.15 24.95
N LEU A 209 -26.44 -23.84 24.22
CA LEU A 209 -26.05 -24.73 23.12
C LEU A 209 -26.62 -24.22 21.80
N ASN A 210 -25.75 -23.91 20.84
CA ASN A 210 -26.15 -23.70 19.45
C ASN A 210 -26.32 -25.06 18.75
N ARG A 211 -27.55 -25.47 18.47
CA ARG A 211 -27.85 -26.77 17.83
C ARG A 211 -27.70 -26.74 16.30
N THR A 212 -27.34 -25.60 15.72
CA THR A 212 -27.20 -25.44 14.27
C THR A 212 -25.74 -25.54 13.83
N LYS A 213 -25.51 -25.71 12.53
CA LYS A 213 -24.16 -25.74 11.95
C LYS A 213 -23.63 -24.37 11.60
N THR A 214 -24.45 -23.33 11.81
CA THR A 214 -24.17 -21.96 11.43
C THR A 214 -23.92 -21.10 12.65
N LYS A 215 -23.24 -19.97 12.45
CA LYS A 215 -23.03 -19.01 13.53
C LYS A 215 -24.37 -18.40 13.96
N THR A 216 -24.57 -18.26 15.26
CA THR A 216 -25.79 -17.71 15.82
C THR A 216 -25.45 -16.60 16.81
N ARG A 217 -26.03 -15.42 16.63
CA ARG A 217 -25.95 -14.32 17.59
C ARG A 217 -27.17 -14.39 18.50
N CYS A 218 -26.94 -14.63 19.79
CA CYS A 218 -27.95 -14.53 20.83
C CYS A 218 -27.85 -13.17 21.49
N GLU A 219 -28.99 -12.58 21.79
CA GLU A 219 -29.13 -11.30 22.47
C GLU A 219 -30.15 -11.46 23.62
N PHE A 220 -29.81 -10.98 24.80
CA PHE A 220 -30.63 -11.06 26.01
C PHE A 220 -30.93 -9.63 26.48
N ASP A 221 -32.20 -9.23 26.47
CA ASP A 221 -32.60 -7.85 26.79
C ASP A 221 -33.13 -7.73 28.24
N LEU A 222 -32.22 -7.57 29.20
CA LEU A 222 -32.54 -7.41 30.62
C LEU A 222 -32.74 -5.94 31.03
N THR A 223 -32.98 -5.02 30.10
CA THR A 223 -33.14 -3.58 30.40
C THR A 223 -34.25 -3.28 31.41
N ARG A 224 -35.30 -4.13 31.45
CA ARG A 224 -36.41 -4.03 32.41
C ARG A 224 -36.12 -4.69 33.76
N TYR A 225 -35.02 -5.44 33.88
CA TYR A 225 -34.67 -6.26 35.04
C TYR A 225 -33.25 -5.90 35.52
N LYS A 226 -33.12 -4.68 36.08
CA LYS A 226 -31.81 -4.10 36.48
C LYS A 226 -31.05 -4.91 37.52
N ASP A 227 -31.75 -5.68 38.34
CA ASP A 227 -31.16 -6.57 39.35
C ASP A 227 -30.54 -7.85 38.76
N PHE A 228 -30.62 -8.06 37.44
CA PHE A 228 -30.09 -9.24 36.76
C PHE A 228 -28.98 -8.90 35.77
N SER A 229 -27.94 -9.73 35.71
CA SER A 229 -26.87 -9.67 34.71
C SER A 229 -26.49 -11.06 34.20
N LEU A 230 -25.81 -11.12 33.06
CA LEU A 230 -25.34 -12.36 32.44
C LEU A 230 -23.81 -12.31 32.22
N GLU A 231 -23.14 -13.42 32.49
CA GLU A 231 -21.71 -13.62 32.22
C GLU A 231 -21.51 -14.86 31.32
N PHE A 232 -20.63 -14.75 30.31
CA PHE A 232 -20.22 -15.86 29.44
C PHE A 232 -18.69 -15.92 29.35
N PRO A 233 -18.00 -16.67 30.24
CA PRO A 233 -16.53 -16.71 30.26
C PRO A 233 -15.97 -17.35 28.99
N GLY A 234 -14.90 -16.76 28.44
CA GLY A 234 -14.12 -17.35 27.34
C GLY A 234 -14.66 -17.17 25.91
N LEU A 235 -15.84 -16.56 25.71
CA LEU A 235 -16.47 -16.42 24.38
C LEU A 235 -16.90 -15.00 24.01
N VAL A 236 -16.52 -14.01 24.80
CA VAL A 236 -16.87 -12.62 24.48
C VAL A 236 -15.92 -12.10 23.41
N THR A 237 -16.44 -11.96 22.19
CA THR A 237 -15.69 -11.28 21.12
C THR A 237 -15.60 -9.78 21.46
N PRO A 238 -14.58 -9.05 20.97
CA PRO A 238 -14.49 -7.60 21.17
C PRO A 238 -15.78 -6.88 20.74
N GLU A 239 -16.44 -7.35 19.66
CA GLU A 239 -17.72 -6.82 19.16
C GLU A 239 -18.88 -7.01 20.15
N ASP A 240 -18.91 -8.12 20.87
CA ASP A 240 -19.94 -8.40 21.86
C ASP A 240 -19.75 -7.52 23.11
N LEU A 241 -18.51 -7.26 23.54
CA LEU A 241 -18.21 -6.31 24.62
C LEU A 241 -18.65 -4.87 24.26
N THR A 242 -18.44 -4.44 23.01
CA THR A 242 -18.91 -3.12 22.51
C THR A 242 -20.41 -2.99 22.52
N TYR A 243 -21.12 -4.04 22.10
CA TYR A 243 -22.58 -4.04 22.06
C TYR A 243 -23.19 -3.90 23.46
N GLN A 244 -22.64 -4.62 24.44
CA GLN A 244 -23.08 -4.60 25.84
C GLN A 244 -22.77 -3.26 26.53
N ALA A 245 -21.62 -2.65 26.22
CA ALA A 245 -21.25 -1.33 26.76
C ALA A 245 -22.15 -0.20 26.24
N ARG A 246 -22.58 -0.26 24.96
CA ARG A 246 -23.49 0.73 24.35
C ARG A 246 -24.95 0.55 24.77
N ASN A 247 -25.32 -0.65 25.23
CA ASN A 247 -26.69 -0.99 25.63
C ASN A 247 -26.69 -1.60 27.04
N PRO A 248 -26.71 -0.77 28.10
CA PRO A 248 -26.71 -1.25 29.48
C PRO A 248 -27.82 -2.28 29.69
N ASN A 249 -27.50 -3.41 30.34
CA ASN A 249 -28.41 -4.54 30.55
C ASN A 249 -28.91 -5.26 29.27
N LYS A 250 -28.26 -5.09 28.12
CA LYS A 250 -28.40 -6.00 26.96
C LYS A 250 -27.13 -6.80 26.78
N PHE A 251 -27.25 -8.13 26.74
CA PHE A 251 -26.13 -9.05 26.62
C PHE A 251 -26.15 -9.72 25.26
N SER A 252 -25.04 -9.77 24.52
CA SER A 252 -24.95 -10.53 23.26
C SER A 252 -23.79 -11.52 23.30
N VAL A 253 -23.98 -12.67 22.66
CA VAL A 253 -22.97 -13.72 22.47
C VAL A 253 -23.07 -14.30 21.07
N LEU A 254 -21.93 -14.42 20.37
CA LEU A 254 -21.84 -15.06 19.06
C LEU A 254 -21.32 -16.49 19.20
N LEU A 255 -22.21 -17.47 19.02
CA LEU A 255 -21.89 -18.89 19.05
C LEU A 255 -21.54 -19.40 17.65
N SER A 256 -20.49 -20.18 17.53
CA SER A 256 -20.19 -21.01 16.36
C SER A 256 -21.19 -22.16 16.24
N GLY A 257 -21.22 -22.81 15.08
CA GLY A 257 -22.10 -23.97 14.89
C GLY A 257 -21.72 -25.11 15.83
N GLU A 258 -22.72 -25.74 16.45
CA GLU A 258 -22.58 -26.85 17.39
C GLU A 258 -21.75 -26.49 18.65
N GLU A 259 -21.53 -25.20 18.92
CA GLU A 259 -20.80 -24.72 20.09
C GLU A 259 -21.68 -24.73 21.35
N GLU A 260 -21.10 -25.22 22.44
CA GLU A 260 -21.67 -25.20 23.79
C GLU A 260 -20.88 -24.22 24.65
N THR A 261 -21.60 -23.46 25.48
CA THR A 261 -20.98 -22.43 26.31
C THR A 261 -21.66 -22.35 27.65
N THR A 262 -20.84 -22.27 28.70
CA THR A 262 -21.33 -22.02 30.05
C THR A 262 -21.66 -20.54 30.22
N GLY A 263 -22.92 -20.26 30.53
CA GLY A 263 -23.41 -18.94 30.93
C GLY A 263 -23.74 -18.90 32.41
N TYR A 264 -23.72 -17.72 32.98
CA TYR A 264 -24.14 -17.48 34.36
C TYR A 264 -25.16 -16.38 34.43
N LEU A 265 -26.30 -16.66 35.07
CA LEU A 265 -27.29 -15.65 35.44
C LEU A 265 -27.02 -15.19 36.86
N LEU A 266 -26.74 -13.90 37.03
CA LEU A 266 -26.49 -13.29 38.33
C LEU A 266 -27.73 -12.50 38.73
N PHE A 267 -28.20 -12.71 39.96
CA PHE A 267 -29.28 -11.96 40.57
C PHE A 267 -28.74 -11.21 41.78
N SER A 268 -28.77 -9.87 41.71
CA SER A 268 -28.25 -8.95 42.72
C SER A 268 -29.35 -7.97 43.13
N PRO A 269 -30.35 -8.41 43.91
CA PRO A 269 -31.49 -7.58 44.27
C PRO A 269 -31.10 -6.39 45.12
N THR A 270 -31.65 -5.22 44.80
CA THR A 270 -31.46 -3.99 45.58
C THR A 270 -32.64 -3.69 46.50
N GLU A 271 -33.84 -4.16 46.13
CA GLU A 271 -35.08 -3.95 46.88
C GLU A 271 -35.85 -5.26 47.05
N VAL A 272 -36.71 -5.32 48.08
CA VAL A 272 -37.57 -6.49 48.33
C VAL A 272 -38.65 -6.57 47.26
N ALA A 273 -38.58 -7.62 46.44
CA ALA A 273 -39.41 -7.84 45.28
C ALA A 273 -39.54 -9.33 44.98
N ALA A 274 -40.63 -9.73 44.33
CA ALA A 274 -40.77 -11.06 43.74
C ALA A 274 -40.68 -10.94 42.22
N TYR A 275 -39.76 -11.69 41.62
CA TYR A 275 -39.55 -11.70 40.19
C TYR A 275 -40.11 -12.97 39.58
N ASP A 276 -40.98 -12.78 38.59
CA ASP A 276 -41.59 -13.84 37.81
C ASP A 276 -41.73 -13.36 36.36
N PHE A 277 -40.75 -13.71 35.53
CA PHE A 277 -40.73 -13.29 34.13
C PHE A 277 -40.15 -14.36 33.21
N VAL A 278 -40.37 -14.20 31.91
CA VAL A 278 -39.75 -15.04 30.88
C VAL A 278 -38.52 -14.32 30.36
N LEU A 279 -37.38 -15.02 30.34
CA LEU A 279 -36.11 -14.46 29.87
C LEU A 279 -36.26 -13.95 28.42
N PRO A 280 -36.08 -12.64 28.17
CA PRO A 280 -36.22 -12.06 26.84
C PRO A 280 -34.95 -12.34 26.01
N VAL A 281 -35.07 -13.26 25.05
CA VAL A 281 -33.98 -13.64 24.15
C VAL A 281 -34.37 -13.33 22.70
N SER A 282 -33.54 -12.58 21.98
CA SER A 282 -33.57 -12.45 20.53
C SER A 282 -32.44 -13.27 19.90
N ILE A 283 -32.72 -13.86 18.74
CA ILE A 283 -31.74 -14.67 18.01
C ILE A 283 -31.64 -14.12 16.59
N ASN A 284 -30.43 -13.77 16.16
CA ASN A 284 -30.16 -13.13 14.86
C ASN A 284 -31.17 -12.00 14.56
N THR A 285 -31.35 -11.08 15.51
CA THR A 285 -32.26 -9.91 15.45
C THR A 285 -33.78 -10.22 15.42
N VAL A 286 -34.20 -11.48 15.59
CA VAL A 286 -35.61 -11.86 15.65
C VAL A 286 -36.05 -12.00 17.11
N SER A 287 -37.13 -11.29 17.47
CA SER A 287 -37.76 -11.35 18.79
C SER A 287 -38.86 -12.42 18.85
N ALA A 288 -39.20 -12.89 20.06
CA ALA A 288 -40.29 -13.84 20.27
C ALA A 288 -41.65 -13.28 19.77
N PRO A 289 -42.52 -14.10 19.17
CA PRO A 289 -43.83 -13.64 18.69
C PRO A 289 -44.70 -13.16 19.87
N SER A 290 -45.27 -11.96 19.75
CA SER A 290 -46.31 -11.45 20.65
C SER A 290 -47.63 -12.23 20.45
N PRO A 291 -48.47 -12.40 21.50
CA PRO A 291 -49.73 -13.14 21.37
C PRO A 291 -50.67 -12.45 20.37
N THR A 292 -51.27 -13.26 19.50
CA THR A 292 -52.11 -12.87 18.37
C THR A 292 -53.34 -12.07 18.81
N GLN A 293 -53.61 -10.92 18.15
CA GLN A 293 -54.94 -10.30 18.18
C GLN A 293 -55.91 -11.08 17.27
N THR A 294 -57.17 -11.09 17.67
CA THR A 294 -58.30 -11.85 17.09
C THR A 294 -58.56 -11.54 15.62
N PRO A 295 -58.98 -12.54 14.82
CA PRO A 295 -59.13 -12.39 13.38
C PRO A 295 -60.45 -11.69 13.01
N VAL A 296 -60.36 -10.67 12.15
CA VAL A 296 -61.50 -10.09 11.42
C VAL A 296 -61.67 -10.87 10.11
N PRO A 297 -62.91 -11.20 9.68
CA PRO A 297 -63.13 -12.08 8.53
C PRO A 297 -62.89 -11.36 7.18
N PRO A 298 -62.56 -12.10 6.10
CA PRO A 298 -62.15 -11.54 4.83
C PRO A 298 -63.32 -11.26 3.88
N THR A 299 -63.18 -10.20 3.06
CA THR A 299 -64.03 -9.93 1.89
C THR A 299 -63.28 -10.36 0.61
N PRO A 300 -63.92 -11.01 -0.39
CA PRO A 300 -63.23 -11.55 -1.55
C PRO A 300 -63.19 -10.58 -2.74
N ALA A 301 -62.09 -10.62 -3.51
CA ALA A 301 -61.98 -10.04 -4.85
C ALA A 301 -60.90 -10.80 -5.67
N PRO A 302 -60.85 -10.68 -7.01
CA PRO A 302 -61.07 -11.78 -7.93
C PRO A 302 -59.79 -12.37 -8.54
N SER A 303 -59.96 -13.56 -9.14
CA SER A 303 -58.97 -14.29 -9.90
C SER A 303 -58.64 -13.63 -11.24
N ASN A 304 -57.35 -13.50 -11.56
CA ASN A 304 -56.87 -13.46 -12.94
C ASN A 304 -55.72 -14.45 -13.13
N LYS A 305 -55.87 -15.29 -14.15
CA LYS A 305 -54.87 -16.23 -14.68
C LYS A 305 -54.10 -15.59 -15.83
N ASN A 306 -52.94 -16.19 -16.11
CA ASN A 306 -52.04 -16.07 -17.28
C ASN A 306 -50.89 -15.06 -17.07
N THR A 307 -49.61 -15.32 -17.39
CA THR A 307 -48.98 -16.39 -18.20
C THR A 307 -47.47 -16.47 -17.86
N ILE A 308 -46.83 -17.53 -18.35
CA ILE A 308 -45.56 -18.16 -17.95
C ILE A 308 -44.31 -17.40 -18.48
N HIS A 309 -43.21 -17.31 -17.71
CA HIS A 309 -41.87 -17.89 -18.01
C HIS A 309 -40.74 -17.39 -17.06
N ASN A 310 -40.02 -18.37 -16.49
CA ASN A 310 -38.68 -18.34 -15.87
C ASN A 310 -38.49 -17.92 -14.40
N ILE A 311 -37.80 -18.82 -13.69
CA ILE A 311 -37.18 -18.77 -12.35
C ILE A 311 -38.18 -18.83 -11.18
N ILE A 312 -38.10 -19.92 -10.41
CA ILE A 312 -38.76 -20.06 -9.11
C ILE A 312 -38.12 -19.03 -8.18
N ASN A 313 -38.75 -17.87 -7.98
CA ASN A 313 -38.51 -17.08 -6.78
C ASN A 313 -38.99 -17.93 -5.60
N PRO A 314 -38.13 -18.32 -4.64
CA PRO A 314 -38.61 -18.90 -3.40
C PRO A 314 -39.50 -17.85 -2.74
N LYS A 315 -40.80 -18.15 -2.60
CA LYS A 315 -41.71 -17.30 -1.83
C LYS A 315 -41.13 -17.21 -0.42
N PRO A 316 -40.84 -16.00 0.11
CA PRO A 316 -40.34 -15.86 1.46
C PRO A 316 -41.40 -16.41 2.41
N VAL A 317 -41.06 -17.48 3.13
CA VAL A 317 -41.87 -17.98 4.23
C VAL A 317 -41.52 -17.14 5.45
N PRO A 318 -42.46 -16.42 6.09
CA PRO A 318 -42.20 -15.76 7.36
C PRO A 318 -41.84 -16.84 8.38
N VAL A 319 -40.62 -16.76 8.92
CA VAL A 319 -40.08 -17.79 9.82
C VAL A 319 -40.25 -17.33 11.25
N VAL A 320 -41.08 -18.05 11.99
CA VAL A 320 -41.18 -17.89 13.44
C VAL A 320 -40.01 -18.66 14.05
N ILE A 321 -39.04 -17.93 14.60
CA ILE A 321 -37.87 -18.52 15.27
C ILE A 321 -38.25 -18.84 16.71
N ALA A 322 -38.07 -20.09 17.12
CA ALA A 322 -38.27 -20.50 18.50
C ALA A 322 -37.09 -20.00 19.36
N THR A 323 -37.33 -18.96 20.14
CA THR A 323 -36.38 -18.48 21.15
C THR A 323 -36.53 -19.34 22.43
N PRO A 324 -35.46 -19.65 23.18
CA PRO A 324 -35.53 -20.44 24.42
C PRO A 324 -36.26 -19.65 25.51
N ARG A 325 -37.58 -19.83 25.61
CA ARG A 325 -38.44 -19.16 26.61
C ARG A 325 -38.32 -19.88 27.95
N LYS A 326 -37.39 -19.46 28.81
CA LYS A 326 -37.22 -19.99 30.16
C LYS A 326 -37.75 -19.00 31.20
N ARG A 327 -38.49 -19.50 32.19
CA ARG A 327 -39.05 -18.67 33.27
C ARG A 327 -37.97 -18.43 34.33
N VAL A 328 -37.85 -17.20 34.80
CA VAL A 328 -36.99 -16.79 35.90
C VAL A 328 -37.87 -16.54 37.12
N ILE A 329 -37.63 -17.28 38.20
CA ILE A 329 -38.35 -17.17 39.47
C ILE A 329 -37.34 -16.93 40.58
N CYS A 330 -37.52 -15.84 41.31
CA CYS A 330 -36.76 -15.57 42.52
C CYS A 330 -37.46 -14.55 43.41
N THR A 331 -37.06 -14.50 44.67
CA THR A 331 -37.61 -13.58 45.67
C THR A 331 -36.46 -12.84 46.32
N ALA A 332 -36.45 -11.52 46.20
CA ALA A 332 -35.55 -10.69 46.98
C ALA A 332 -36.04 -10.64 48.43
N LEU A 333 -35.23 -11.16 49.34
CA LEU A 333 -35.51 -11.18 50.77
C LEU A 333 -34.95 -9.92 51.43
N ARG A 334 -35.44 -9.57 52.62
CA ARG A 334 -34.81 -8.50 53.41
C ARG A 334 -33.37 -8.88 53.73
N GLN A 335 -32.46 -7.93 53.59
CA GLN A 335 -31.07 -8.10 54.00
C GLN A 335 -31.02 -8.32 55.53
N PRO A 336 -30.40 -9.39 56.04
CA PRO A 336 -30.25 -9.59 57.48
C PRO A 336 -29.14 -8.68 58.05
N LEU A 337 -28.09 -8.42 57.27
CA LEU A 337 -26.95 -7.58 57.61
C LEU A 337 -26.82 -6.45 56.57
N GLN A 338 -26.74 -5.20 57.02
CA GLN A 338 -26.52 -4.04 56.16
C GLN A 338 -25.07 -3.58 56.28
N ILE A 339 -24.41 -3.29 55.16
CA ILE A 339 -23.03 -2.79 55.13
C ILE A 339 -23.01 -1.38 54.55
N SER A 340 -22.36 -0.43 55.21
CA SER A 340 -22.29 0.96 54.74
C SER A 340 -21.43 1.13 53.48
N ARG A 341 -20.31 0.42 53.36
CA ARG A 341 -19.41 0.43 52.19
C ARG A 341 -18.86 -0.98 51.89
N ASN A 342 -19.20 -1.54 50.73
CA ASN A 342 -18.69 -2.84 50.29
C ASN A 342 -17.47 -2.76 49.34
N LYS A 343 -17.04 -1.54 48.99
CA LYS A 343 -15.80 -1.27 48.25
C LYS A 343 -14.97 -0.25 49.03
N LEU A 344 -13.73 -0.61 49.34
CA LEU A 344 -12.75 0.26 50.01
C LEU A 344 -11.57 0.44 49.07
N ASN A 345 -11.29 1.69 48.71
CA ASN A 345 -10.27 2.06 47.74
C ASN A 345 -9.21 2.91 48.41
N PHE A 346 -8.00 2.38 48.49
CA PHE A 346 -6.85 3.03 49.10
C PHE A 346 -5.91 3.51 48.00
N THR A 347 -5.64 4.80 47.96
CA THR A 347 -4.60 5.38 47.10
C THR A 347 -3.54 5.96 48.00
N LEU A 348 -2.34 5.37 47.95
CA LEU A 348 -1.16 5.83 48.64
C LEU A 348 -0.20 6.44 47.63
N THR A 349 0.33 7.60 47.97
CA THR A 349 1.28 8.34 47.15
C THR A 349 2.72 7.89 47.42
N SER A 350 3.66 8.32 46.55
CA SER A 350 5.07 7.90 46.58
C SER A 350 5.85 8.26 47.86
N ASP A 351 5.31 9.15 48.70
CA ASP A 351 5.78 9.56 50.02
C ASP A 351 5.33 8.62 51.18
N TYR A 352 4.63 7.52 50.86
CA TYR A 352 4.15 6.51 51.80
C TYR A 352 5.18 6.08 52.86
N TYR A 353 6.44 5.88 52.46
CA TYR A 353 7.47 5.34 53.34
C TYR A 353 8.02 6.35 54.37
N GLU A 354 7.72 7.65 54.24
CA GLU A 354 8.27 8.69 55.14
C GLU A 354 7.21 9.42 55.99
N LEU A 355 5.92 9.41 55.59
CA LEU A 355 4.77 9.88 56.39
C LEU A 355 4.45 9.01 57.63
N ALA A 356 5.39 8.16 58.04
CA ALA A 356 5.36 7.48 59.33
C ALA A 356 5.90 8.36 60.47
N ALA A 357 6.56 9.49 60.17
CA ALA A 357 7.24 10.31 61.16
C ALA A 357 6.50 11.57 61.63
N ASP A 358 5.61 12.18 60.83
CA ASP A 358 4.92 13.42 61.22
C ASP A 358 3.40 13.38 61.04
N SER A 359 2.74 13.98 62.02
CA SER A 359 1.34 13.80 62.40
C SER A 359 0.37 14.52 61.46
N GLY A 360 -0.79 13.91 61.16
CA GLY A 360 -1.99 14.68 60.79
C GLY A 360 -3.02 14.02 59.84
N SER A 361 -2.63 13.13 58.94
CA SER A 361 -3.56 12.54 57.96
C SER A 361 -3.56 11.01 58.02
N ASN A 362 -4.23 10.45 59.02
CA ASN A 362 -4.51 9.01 59.08
C ASN A 362 -5.73 8.59 58.23
N SER A 363 -6.43 9.53 57.60
CA SER A 363 -7.71 9.27 56.92
C SER A 363 -7.58 8.54 55.59
N THR A 364 -6.42 8.57 54.92
CA THR A 364 -6.16 7.83 53.67
C THR A 364 -5.62 6.42 53.90
N LYS A 365 -5.11 6.12 55.11
CA LYS A 365 -4.54 4.81 55.48
C LYS A 365 -5.60 3.83 55.97
N VAL A 366 -6.69 4.34 56.54
CA VAL A 366 -7.77 3.56 57.14
C VAL A 366 -9.09 3.94 56.49
N GLN A 367 -9.80 2.95 55.97
CA GLN A 367 -11.20 3.12 55.64
C GLN A 367 -12.02 2.20 56.52
N THR A 368 -13.13 2.73 57.01
CA THR A 368 -14.07 1.97 57.83
C THR A 368 -15.32 1.63 57.04
N THR A 369 -15.90 0.48 57.38
CA THR A 369 -17.22 0.07 56.93
C THR A 369 -18.03 -0.40 58.13
N VAL A 370 -19.32 -0.07 58.16
CA VAL A 370 -20.20 -0.37 59.29
C VAL A 370 -21.09 -1.54 58.91
N LEU A 371 -21.05 -2.59 59.72
CA LEU A 371 -21.93 -3.76 59.66
C LEU A 371 -23.09 -3.54 60.64
N ALA A 372 -24.33 -3.47 60.16
CA ALA A 372 -25.52 -3.26 60.98
C ALA A 372 -26.45 -4.47 60.89
N ASN A 373 -26.82 -5.07 62.03
CA ASN A 373 -27.84 -6.11 62.06
C ASN A 373 -29.22 -5.46 62.00
N VAL A 374 -29.89 -5.63 60.86
CA VAL A 374 -31.23 -5.10 60.60
C VAL A 374 -32.30 -6.19 60.64
N SER A 375 -31.94 -7.39 61.12
CA SER A 375 -32.85 -8.51 61.34
C SER A 375 -33.39 -8.55 62.77
N ASP A 376 -34.40 -9.39 62.99
CA ASP A 376 -34.99 -9.67 64.30
C ASP A 376 -34.27 -10.80 65.07
N LYS A 377 -33.13 -11.28 64.55
CA LYS A 377 -32.34 -12.38 65.11
C LYS A 377 -30.90 -11.97 65.34
N VAL A 378 -30.21 -12.65 66.26
CA VAL A 378 -28.76 -12.49 66.44
C VAL A 378 -28.05 -13.02 65.18
N ILE A 379 -27.12 -12.22 64.63
CA ILE A 379 -26.33 -12.58 63.45
C ILE A 379 -24.89 -12.86 63.85
N GLU A 380 -24.37 -14.01 63.45
CA GLU A 380 -22.93 -14.27 63.47
C GLU A 380 -22.34 -13.90 62.11
N TRP A 381 -21.34 -13.02 62.07
CA TRP A 381 -20.68 -12.61 60.83
C TRP A 381 -19.19 -12.96 60.88
N ALA A 382 -18.60 -13.29 59.73
CA ALA A 382 -17.17 -13.56 59.58
C ALA A 382 -16.66 -13.09 58.21
N LEU A 383 -15.37 -12.75 58.12
CA LEU A 383 -14.65 -12.61 56.86
C LEU A 383 -13.90 -13.91 56.59
N ASP A 384 -14.13 -14.52 55.45
CA ASP A 384 -13.37 -15.70 55.02
C ASP A 384 -12.05 -15.25 54.38
N LEU A 385 -10.96 -15.37 55.13
CA LEU A 385 -9.63 -14.95 54.68
C LEU A 385 -8.82 -16.08 54.04
N ASP A 386 -9.28 -17.34 54.16
CA ASP A 386 -8.47 -18.53 53.84
C ASP A 386 -8.24 -18.71 52.32
N ASN A 387 -9.07 -18.06 51.47
CA ASN A 387 -8.99 -18.12 50.01
C ASN A 387 -8.78 -16.75 49.33
N CYS A 388 -8.35 -15.71 50.07
CA CYS A 388 -8.27 -14.34 49.54
C CYS A 388 -6.95 -13.98 48.82
N GLY A 389 -6.06 -14.96 48.58
CA GLY A 389 -4.82 -14.77 47.84
C GLY A 389 -3.67 -14.12 48.63
N PRO A 390 -2.49 -13.95 48.02
CA PRO A 390 -1.23 -13.67 48.71
C PRO A 390 -1.15 -12.28 49.36
N TYR A 391 -2.04 -11.35 49.01
CA TYR A 391 -2.01 -9.97 49.52
C TYR A 391 -2.56 -9.85 50.95
N ILE A 392 -3.47 -10.74 51.34
CA ILE A 392 -3.93 -10.87 52.74
C ILE A 392 -2.86 -11.58 53.57
N ASP A 393 -2.26 -12.66 53.04
CA ASP A 393 -1.22 -13.44 53.71
C ASP A 393 0.06 -12.65 54.00
N LYS A 394 0.43 -11.73 53.10
CA LYS A 394 1.58 -10.82 53.28
C LYS A 394 1.28 -9.63 54.19
N GLY A 395 0.03 -9.46 54.61
CA GLY A 395 -0.39 -8.40 55.53
C GLY A 395 -0.49 -7.02 54.88
N ASN A 396 -0.73 -6.95 53.56
CA ASN A 396 -0.91 -5.69 52.83
C ASN A 396 -2.27 -5.05 53.14
N PHE A 397 -3.28 -5.85 53.48
CA PHE A 397 -4.53 -5.38 54.08
C PHE A 397 -4.68 -5.94 55.50
N ARG A 398 -4.97 -5.08 56.49
CA ARG A 398 -5.11 -5.48 57.90
C ARG A 398 -6.44 -4.99 58.47
N PHE A 399 -7.15 -5.86 59.19
CA PHE A 399 -8.44 -5.55 59.79
C PHE A 399 -8.29 -5.11 61.25
N VAL A 400 -9.01 -4.07 61.65
CA VAL A 400 -9.00 -3.52 63.01
C VAL A 400 -10.43 -3.32 63.55
N ARG A 401 -10.56 -3.35 64.88
CA ARG A 401 -11.81 -3.07 65.60
C ARG A 401 -12.00 -1.55 65.80
N GLU A 402 -13.19 -1.14 66.21
CA GLU A 402 -13.54 0.26 66.58
C GLU A 402 -12.56 0.89 67.59
N SER A 403 -11.97 0.09 68.48
CA SER A 403 -10.94 0.53 69.44
C SER A 403 -9.54 0.74 68.85
N GLY A 404 -9.36 0.50 67.55
CA GLY A 404 -8.06 0.51 66.86
C GLY A 404 -7.23 -0.76 67.06
N ALA A 405 -7.71 -1.75 67.82
CA ALA A 405 -7.01 -3.00 68.05
C ALA A 405 -7.08 -3.94 66.81
N PRO A 406 -5.97 -4.55 66.37
CA PRO A 406 -5.96 -5.46 65.22
C PRO A 406 -6.65 -6.79 65.51
N PHE A 407 -7.30 -7.35 64.50
CA PHE A 407 -7.73 -8.74 64.53
C PHE A 407 -6.51 -9.67 64.38
N LEU A 408 -6.39 -10.69 65.22
CA LEU A 408 -5.30 -11.66 65.18
C LEU A 408 -5.58 -12.70 64.08
N THR A 409 -5.07 -12.45 62.88
CA THR A 409 -5.35 -13.22 61.64
C THR A 409 -4.77 -14.65 61.61
N HIS A 410 -3.91 -15.04 62.57
CA HIS A 410 -3.24 -16.35 62.58
C HIS A 410 -3.96 -17.46 63.40
N LYS A 411 -5.20 -17.25 63.82
CA LYS A 411 -6.03 -18.29 64.47
C LYS A 411 -7.31 -18.50 63.66
N THR A 412 -7.76 -19.75 63.58
CA THR A 412 -9.02 -20.15 62.93
C THR A 412 -10.18 -19.24 63.37
N GLY A 413 -10.80 -18.55 62.42
CA GLY A 413 -11.87 -17.55 62.64
C GLY A 413 -11.46 -16.08 62.43
N GLY A 414 -10.42 -15.80 61.64
CA GLY A 414 -9.58 -14.58 61.59
C GLY A 414 -10.21 -13.18 61.68
N VAL A 415 -11.46 -12.93 61.29
CA VAL A 415 -12.20 -11.69 61.58
C VAL A 415 -13.68 -12.02 61.68
N CYS A 416 -14.25 -12.06 62.89
CA CYS A 416 -15.64 -12.43 63.11
C CYS A 416 -16.26 -11.69 64.31
N GLY A 417 -17.59 -11.69 64.39
CA GLY A 417 -18.35 -11.10 65.48
C GLY A 417 -19.79 -11.59 65.54
N LYS A 418 -20.49 -11.26 66.63
CA LYS A 418 -21.94 -11.42 66.76
C LYS A 418 -22.58 -10.04 66.89
N LEU A 419 -23.74 -9.86 66.28
CA LEU A 419 -24.52 -8.62 66.36
C LEU A 419 -25.93 -8.95 66.84
N ASP A 420 -26.36 -8.29 67.92
CA ASP A 420 -27.74 -8.32 68.38
C ASP A 420 -28.66 -7.52 67.43
N PRO A 421 -29.98 -7.77 67.41
CA PRO A 421 -30.93 -7.01 66.60
C PRO A 421 -30.80 -5.49 66.82
N GLY A 422 -30.52 -4.74 65.75
CA GLY A 422 -30.30 -3.28 65.79
C GLY A 422 -28.88 -2.83 66.17
N GLU A 423 -27.97 -3.75 66.48
CA GLU A 423 -26.57 -3.44 66.79
C GLU A 423 -25.75 -3.16 65.52
N THR A 424 -24.78 -2.24 65.63
CA THR A 424 -23.85 -1.90 64.56
C THR A 424 -22.41 -2.10 65.00
N PHE A 425 -21.55 -2.55 64.09
CA PHE A 425 -20.12 -2.74 64.31
C PHE A 425 -19.30 -2.05 63.22
N GLU A 426 -18.35 -1.21 63.62
CA GLU A 426 -17.43 -0.54 62.70
C GLU A 426 -16.17 -1.40 62.48
N LEU A 427 -15.98 -1.86 61.24
CA LEU A 427 -14.80 -2.59 60.78
C LEU A 427 -13.85 -1.62 60.09
N GLY A 428 -12.65 -1.44 60.63
CA GLY A 428 -11.58 -0.68 59.97
C GLY A 428 -10.66 -1.58 59.15
N VAL A 429 -10.22 -1.09 58.00
CA VAL A 429 -9.25 -1.75 57.12
C VAL A 429 -8.07 -0.81 56.86
N PHE A 430 -6.86 -1.29 57.16
CA PHE A 430 -5.59 -0.63 56.87
C PHE A 430 -4.98 -1.18 55.58
N PHE A 431 -4.44 -0.29 54.74
CA PHE A 431 -3.63 -0.66 53.58
C PHE A 431 -2.15 -0.32 53.83
N CYS A 432 -1.30 -1.35 53.80
CA CYS A 432 0.15 -1.30 54.05
C CYS A 432 0.92 -2.05 52.94
N PRO A 433 1.07 -1.47 51.74
CA PRO A 433 1.75 -2.13 50.63
C PRO A 433 3.25 -2.29 50.89
N ASP A 434 3.80 -3.42 50.47
CA ASP A 434 5.24 -3.72 50.48
C ASP A 434 5.94 -3.28 49.18
N LYS A 435 5.19 -3.08 48.08
CA LYS A 435 5.69 -2.68 46.76
C LYS A 435 4.72 -1.75 46.03
N PRO A 436 5.20 -0.89 45.10
CA PRO A 436 4.37 0.00 44.28
C PRO A 436 3.67 -0.78 43.16
N VAL A 437 2.60 -1.49 43.53
CA VAL A 437 1.76 -2.32 42.64
C VAL A 437 0.29 -2.08 43.00
N VAL A 438 -0.62 -2.32 42.05
CA VAL A 438 -2.07 -2.36 42.31
C VAL A 438 -2.40 -3.67 43.03
N HIS A 439 -2.98 -3.56 44.22
CA HIS A 439 -3.42 -4.68 45.04
C HIS A 439 -4.95 -4.72 45.00
N GLU A 440 -5.54 -5.78 44.46
CA GLU A 440 -6.99 -5.99 44.49
C GLU A 440 -7.30 -7.32 45.16
N VAL A 441 -8.23 -7.30 46.12
CA VAL A 441 -8.70 -8.48 46.85
C VAL A 441 -10.21 -8.41 47.04
N LYS A 442 -10.92 -9.52 46.82
CA LYS A 442 -12.34 -9.67 47.16
C LYS A 442 -12.46 -10.58 48.37
N VAL A 443 -12.90 -10.01 49.49
CA VAL A 443 -13.02 -10.73 50.77
C VAL A 443 -14.47 -11.17 50.98
N PRO A 444 -14.77 -12.48 50.99
CA PRO A 444 -16.12 -12.98 51.26
C PRO A 444 -16.58 -12.66 52.69
N VAL A 445 -17.77 -12.09 52.82
CA VAL A 445 -18.45 -11.88 54.10
C VAL A 445 -19.47 -13.00 54.30
N VAL A 446 -19.27 -13.80 55.33
CA VAL A 446 -20.10 -14.97 55.69
C VAL A 446 -21.05 -14.59 56.82
N VAL A 447 -22.32 -14.97 56.69
CA VAL A 447 -23.36 -14.76 57.70
C VAL A 447 -23.87 -16.12 58.18
N ASN A 448 -23.94 -16.32 59.50
CA ASN A 448 -24.40 -17.53 60.18
C ASN A 448 -23.68 -18.83 59.73
N GLY A 449 -22.40 -18.72 59.37
CA GLY A 449 -21.55 -19.87 59.02
C GLY A 449 -21.78 -20.47 57.63
N ASP A 450 -22.58 -19.84 56.75
CA ASP A 450 -22.76 -20.29 55.35
C ASP A 450 -21.57 -19.87 54.48
N VAL A 451 -20.47 -20.62 54.58
CA VAL A 451 -19.24 -20.39 53.78
C VAL A 451 -19.47 -20.71 52.29
N ALA A 452 -20.45 -21.55 51.95
CA ALA A 452 -20.73 -21.94 50.57
C ALA A 452 -21.43 -20.83 49.76
N ASN A 453 -22.21 -19.97 50.42
CA ASN A 453 -22.88 -18.83 49.81
C ASN A 453 -22.55 -17.55 50.58
N PRO A 454 -21.41 -16.89 50.29
CA PRO A 454 -21.05 -15.66 50.98
C PRO A 454 -22.16 -14.62 50.79
N PHE A 455 -22.49 -13.93 51.88
CA PHE A 455 -23.53 -12.92 51.91
C PHE A 455 -23.22 -11.75 50.99
N LEU A 456 -21.96 -11.32 50.92
CA LEU A 456 -21.46 -10.36 49.93
C LEU A 456 -19.92 -10.43 49.89
N PHE A 457 -19.31 -9.68 48.98
CA PHE A 457 -17.86 -9.49 48.94
C PHE A 457 -17.48 -8.06 49.31
N LEU A 458 -16.55 -7.93 50.25
CA LEU A 458 -15.84 -6.69 50.54
C LEU A 458 -14.67 -6.56 49.55
N THR A 459 -14.78 -5.64 48.59
CA THR A 459 -13.71 -5.39 47.61
C THR A 459 -12.71 -4.39 48.17
N LEU A 460 -11.45 -4.80 48.29
CA LEU A 460 -10.34 -3.96 48.73
C LEU A 460 -9.44 -3.70 47.54
N THR A 461 -9.29 -2.42 47.15
CA THR A 461 -8.32 -2.02 46.13
C THR A 461 -7.31 -1.06 46.76
N GLY A 462 -6.02 -1.31 46.55
CA GLY A 462 -4.94 -0.54 47.13
C GLY A 462 -3.87 -0.25 46.09
N VAL A 463 -3.64 1.02 45.77
CA VAL A 463 -2.62 1.44 44.81
C VAL A 463 -1.56 2.24 45.55
N LEU A 464 -0.30 1.82 45.42
CA LEU A 464 0.84 2.69 45.75
C LEU A 464 1.39 3.26 44.44
N GLU A 465 1.15 4.55 44.22
CA GLU A 465 1.49 5.25 42.97
C GLU A 465 3.00 5.47 42.86
N LYS A 466 3.58 5.11 41.70
CA LYS A 466 4.96 5.45 41.33
C LYS A 466 4.97 6.63 40.34
N PRO A 467 6.03 7.45 40.29
CA PRO A 467 6.16 8.47 39.24
C PRO A 467 6.07 7.85 37.84
N VAL A 468 5.33 8.50 36.94
CA VAL A 468 5.14 8.06 35.57
C VAL A 468 5.47 9.21 34.62
N ILE A 469 6.30 8.91 33.63
CA ILE A 469 6.52 9.75 32.46
C ILE A 469 5.86 9.07 31.26
N THR A 470 4.99 9.80 30.56
CA THR A 470 4.41 9.37 29.29
C THR A 470 4.84 10.30 28.17
N PHE A 471 5.08 9.75 26.98
CA PHE A 471 5.49 10.50 25.79
C PHE A 471 4.33 10.61 24.80
N ASP A 472 4.15 11.80 24.24
CA ASP A 472 3.31 12.05 23.08
C ASP A 472 4.17 12.71 21.98
N PRO A 473 4.57 11.99 20.92
CA PRO A 473 4.15 10.62 20.61
C PRO A 473 4.85 9.51 21.41
N ALA A 474 4.25 8.32 21.47
CA ALA A 474 4.78 7.17 22.21
C ALA A 474 5.97 6.47 21.52
N ALA A 475 6.19 6.76 20.23
CA ALA A 475 7.37 6.38 19.46
C ALA A 475 7.56 7.43 18.36
N ILE A 476 8.80 7.61 17.91
CA ILE A 476 9.13 8.61 16.88
C ILE A 476 9.75 7.91 15.67
N SER A 477 9.18 8.17 14.50
CA SER A 477 9.76 7.80 13.20
C SER A 477 10.03 9.06 12.38
N LEU A 478 11.30 9.44 12.28
CA LEU A 478 11.75 10.63 11.54
C LEU A 478 11.82 10.34 10.04
N THR A 479 11.52 11.35 9.22
CA THR A 479 11.68 11.29 7.77
C THR A 479 13.13 10.93 7.42
N PRO A 480 13.40 9.93 6.56
CA PRO A 480 14.75 9.64 6.08
C PRO A 480 15.35 10.87 5.38
N VAL A 481 16.60 11.24 5.71
CA VAL A 481 17.24 12.46 5.19
C VAL A 481 18.50 12.18 4.36
N PRO A 482 18.84 13.07 3.41
CA PRO A 482 20.16 13.10 2.76
C PRO A 482 21.29 13.35 3.78
N LEU A 483 22.52 12.96 3.44
CA LEU A 483 23.67 13.11 4.34
C LEU A 483 23.93 14.59 4.69
N GLY A 484 24.18 14.86 5.97
CA GLY A 484 24.45 16.20 6.49
C GLY A 484 23.23 17.15 6.50
N LEU A 485 22.05 16.69 6.10
CA LEU A 485 20.79 17.38 6.34
C LEU A 485 20.13 16.84 7.60
N SER A 486 19.17 17.61 8.12
CA SER A 486 18.52 17.29 9.38
C SER A 486 17.01 17.19 9.27
N SER A 487 16.43 16.26 10.01
CA SER A 487 15.00 16.20 10.31
C SER A 487 14.77 16.51 11.77
N SER A 488 13.63 17.12 12.10
CA SER A 488 13.26 17.38 13.48
C SER A 488 11.78 17.20 13.72
N THR A 489 11.42 16.72 14.91
CA THR A 489 10.04 16.60 15.37
C THR A 489 9.89 17.16 16.78
N ILE A 490 8.65 17.45 17.16
CA ILE A 490 8.29 17.89 18.51
C ILE A 490 7.70 16.69 19.26
N MET A 491 8.11 16.53 20.51
CA MET A 491 7.53 15.58 21.45
C MET A 491 7.14 16.29 22.73
N VAL A 492 6.06 15.84 23.35
CA VAL A 492 5.58 16.31 24.64
C VAL A 492 5.77 15.18 25.65
N MET A 493 6.46 15.50 26.73
CA MET A 493 6.64 14.63 27.88
C MET A 493 5.67 15.06 28.97
N ALA A 494 4.82 14.16 29.44
CA ALA A 494 3.91 14.41 30.54
C ALA A 494 4.38 13.66 31.79
N LEU A 495 4.71 14.41 32.83
CA LEU A 495 5.23 13.91 34.09
C LEU A 495 4.13 13.96 35.15
N SER A 496 3.96 12.86 35.87
CA SER A 496 2.95 12.72 36.93
C SER A 496 3.48 11.90 38.11
N GLY A 497 2.97 12.16 39.32
CA GLY A 497 3.32 11.39 40.52
C GLY A 497 4.62 11.81 41.22
N TYR A 498 5.26 12.91 40.79
CA TYR A 498 6.42 13.50 41.45
C TYR A 498 5.98 14.42 42.61
N ARG A 499 6.16 13.97 43.86
CA ARG A 499 5.84 14.75 45.08
C ARG A 499 7.04 15.42 45.74
N ARG A 500 8.23 15.22 45.18
CA ARG A 500 9.50 15.80 45.63
C ARG A 500 10.23 16.38 44.45
N PRO A 501 11.13 17.35 44.67
CA PRO A 501 12.07 17.77 43.66
C PRO A 501 12.84 16.53 43.16
N ALA A 502 12.81 16.29 41.86
CA ALA A 502 13.56 15.22 41.21
C ALA A 502 14.30 15.79 40.01
N GLU A 503 15.51 15.30 39.75
CA GLU A 503 16.25 15.67 38.55
C GLU A 503 16.04 14.60 37.48
N LEU A 504 15.65 15.04 36.28
CA LEU A 504 15.54 14.19 35.11
C LEU A 504 16.79 14.35 34.24
N SER A 505 17.46 13.25 33.93
CA SER A 505 18.60 13.19 33.03
C SER A 505 18.25 12.46 31.74
N LEU A 506 18.93 12.81 30.65
CA LEU A 506 18.72 12.21 29.32
C LEU A 506 20.02 11.56 28.86
N HIS A 507 19.92 10.26 28.54
CA HIS A 507 21.00 9.50 27.90
C HIS A 507 20.70 9.34 26.41
N LEU A 508 21.51 10.00 25.58
CA LEU A 508 21.48 9.84 24.13
C LEU A 508 22.27 8.59 23.73
N PRO A 509 21.68 7.66 22.95
CA PRO A 509 22.39 6.46 22.52
C PRO A 509 23.45 6.79 21.45
N GLU A 510 24.62 6.15 21.57
CA GLU A 510 25.58 6.06 20.47
C GLU A 510 25.15 4.96 19.50
N VAL A 511 25.27 5.22 18.21
CA VAL A 511 24.88 4.29 17.15
C VAL A 511 26.12 3.88 16.36
N GLU A 512 26.28 2.59 16.13
CA GLU A 512 27.36 2.03 15.32
C GLU A 512 27.04 2.15 13.82
N CYS A 513 27.95 2.77 13.07
CA CYS A 513 27.94 2.84 11.62
C CYS A 513 28.41 1.52 10.98
N GLU A 514 28.18 1.34 9.67
CA GLU A 514 28.64 0.14 8.94
C GLU A 514 30.16 -0.06 8.96
N ASP A 515 30.94 1.01 9.17
CA ASP A 515 32.40 0.98 9.31
C ASP A 515 32.89 0.65 10.74
N GLY A 516 31.97 0.38 11.67
CA GLY A 516 32.24 0.11 13.08
C GLY A 516 32.51 1.36 13.93
N SER A 517 32.38 2.57 13.37
CA SER A 517 32.52 3.81 14.13
C SER A 517 31.24 4.15 14.91
N LEU A 518 31.38 4.74 16.08
CA LEU A 518 30.26 5.21 16.90
C LEU A 518 29.98 6.68 16.62
N VAL A 519 28.70 7.02 16.42
CA VAL A 519 28.22 8.38 16.20
C VAL A 519 27.05 8.71 17.13
N SER A 520 26.90 9.98 17.49
CA SER A 520 25.77 10.51 18.28
C SER A 520 24.90 11.42 17.40
N PRO A 521 24.00 10.87 16.56
CA PRO A 521 23.32 11.63 15.53
C PRO A 521 22.04 12.35 16.01
N LEU A 522 21.67 12.16 17.28
CA LEU A 522 20.47 12.73 17.90
C LEU A 522 20.85 13.89 18.81
N SER A 523 20.04 14.95 18.79
CA SER A 523 20.11 16.05 19.75
C SER A 523 18.71 16.45 20.20
N VAL A 524 18.57 16.76 21.49
CA VAL A 524 17.30 17.17 22.09
C VAL A 524 17.43 18.58 22.65
N LYS A 525 16.47 19.43 22.32
CA LYS A 525 16.41 20.82 22.76
C LYS A 525 15.06 21.16 23.39
N HIS A 526 15.03 22.15 24.27
CA HIS A 526 13.80 22.78 24.72
C HIS A 526 13.19 23.67 23.62
N GLU A 527 11.94 24.10 23.84
CA GLU A 527 11.20 24.99 22.92
C GLU A 527 11.94 26.32 22.66
N ASP A 528 12.71 26.81 23.64
CA ASP A 528 13.55 28.01 23.54
C ASP A 528 14.90 27.78 22.81
N ASN A 529 15.11 26.60 22.22
CA ASN A 529 16.33 26.12 21.57
C ASN A 529 17.55 25.92 22.48
N THR A 530 17.38 25.91 23.80
CA THR A 530 18.45 25.50 24.73
C THR A 530 18.64 23.98 24.72
N THR A 531 19.87 23.50 24.93
CA THR A 531 20.17 22.07 25.00
C THR A 531 19.55 21.47 26.26
N PHE A 532 18.96 20.28 26.17
CA PHE A 532 18.48 19.57 27.35
C PHE A 532 19.68 19.00 28.12
N GLU A 533 20.12 19.70 29.18
CA GLU A 533 21.21 19.25 30.08
C GLU A 533 20.67 18.62 31.38
N GLY A 534 19.35 18.54 31.51
CA GLY A 534 18.63 18.02 32.68
C GLY A 534 17.41 18.89 32.98
N TYR A 535 16.42 18.34 33.67
CA TYR A 535 15.22 19.08 34.05
C TYR A 535 14.89 18.86 35.52
N SER A 536 14.79 19.95 36.29
CA SER A 536 14.34 19.91 37.68
C SER A 536 12.82 19.85 37.71
N ILE A 537 12.28 18.70 38.12
CA ILE A 537 10.85 18.46 38.25
C ILE A 537 10.40 19.08 39.58
N GLU A 538 9.53 20.08 39.50
CA GLU A 538 8.88 20.62 40.70
C GLU A 538 7.83 19.65 41.25
N PRO A 539 7.64 19.59 42.59
CA PRO A 539 6.59 18.79 43.20
C PRO A 539 5.20 19.17 42.68
N CYS A 540 4.44 18.19 42.16
CA CYS A 540 3.04 18.42 41.83
C CYS A 540 2.25 18.70 43.12
N GLN A 541 1.42 19.75 43.12
CA GLN A 541 0.58 20.12 44.27
C GLN A 541 -0.68 19.25 44.33
N ASP A 542 -1.23 18.85 43.18
CA ASP A 542 -2.42 17.98 43.06
C ASP A 542 -2.13 16.61 42.45
N ILE A 543 -2.98 15.61 42.73
CA ILE A 543 -2.86 14.23 42.21
C ILE A 543 -3.02 14.19 40.68
N ASP A 544 -3.90 15.02 40.13
CA ASP A 544 -4.23 15.03 38.69
C ASP A 544 -3.37 16.01 37.87
N GLN A 545 -2.47 16.76 38.52
CA GLN A 545 -1.65 17.76 37.83
C GLN A 545 -0.48 17.09 37.11
N LYS A 546 -0.47 17.19 35.77
CA LYS A 546 0.64 16.75 34.92
C LYS A 546 1.52 17.94 34.55
N THR A 547 2.82 17.81 34.77
CA THR A 547 3.80 18.76 34.23
C THR A 547 4.10 18.37 32.79
N LEU A 548 3.90 19.29 31.84
CA LEU A 548 4.16 19.06 30.42
C LEU A 548 5.48 19.74 30.02
N ILE A 549 6.36 18.99 29.36
CA ILE A 549 7.61 19.49 28.81
C ILE A 549 7.60 19.26 27.29
N THR A 550 7.67 20.34 26.53
CA THR A 550 7.81 20.27 25.07
C THR A 550 9.29 20.23 24.70
N LEU A 551 9.68 19.19 23.95
CA LEU A 551 11.05 18.94 23.52
C LEU A 551 11.10 18.82 21.98
N LYS A 552 12.16 19.35 21.38
CA LYS A 552 12.46 19.22 19.96
C LYS A 552 13.58 18.21 19.77
N LEU A 553 13.28 17.09 19.15
CA LEU A 553 14.25 16.09 18.74
C LEU A 553 14.74 16.42 17.32
N LYS A 554 16.05 16.50 17.14
CA LYS A 554 16.71 16.70 15.83
C LYS A 554 17.65 15.53 15.53
N PHE A 555 17.57 15.00 14.31
CA PHE A 555 18.48 14.00 13.76
C PHE A 555 19.29 14.61 12.62
N GLU A 556 20.61 14.40 12.61
CA GLU A 556 21.53 14.81 11.54
C GLU A 556 22.74 13.86 11.53
N CYS A 557 23.15 13.39 10.35
CA CYS A 557 24.30 12.51 10.21
C CYS A 557 24.94 12.68 8.83
N ASP A 558 26.27 12.73 8.76
CA ASP A 558 27.05 12.87 7.53
C ASP A 558 27.43 11.53 6.88
N ARG A 559 26.95 10.42 7.45
CA ARG A 559 27.19 9.05 6.99
C ARG A 559 25.89 8.28 6.79
N PRO A 560 25.85 7.28 5.89
CA PRO A 560 24.73 6.36 5.79
C PRO A 560 24.50 5.63 7.11
N LEU A 561 23.28 5.71 7.64
CA LEU A 561 22.91 5.17 8.94
C LEU A 561 21.40 4.89 8.99
N SER A 562 20.98 3.74 9.51
CA SER A 562 19.56 3.39 9.68
C SER A 562 19.40 2.55 10.94
N PHE A 563 18.66 3.06 11.93
CA PHE A 563 18.57 2.44 13.25
C PHE A 563 17.23 2.71 13.94
N GLU A 564 16.90 1.86 14.93
CA GLU A 564 15.85 2.06 15.92
C GLU A 564 16.51 1.88 17.30
N VAL A 565 16.52 2.94 18.12
CA VAL A 565 17.10 2.95 19.48
C VAL A 565 16.22 3.77 20.42
N PRO A 566 16.12 3.41 21.71
CA PRO A 566 15.37 4.20 22.68
C PRO A 566 16.18 5.41 23.16
N LEU A 567 15.53 6.58 23.28
CA LEU A 567 15.99 7.65 24.17
C LEU A 567 15.67 7.25 25.61
N VAL A 568 16.67 7.26 26.48
CA VAL A 568 16.51 6.83 27.88
C VAL A 568 16.51 8.07 28.78
N PHE A 569 15.38 8.29 29.45
CA PHE A 569 15.24 9.30 30.49
C PHE A 569 15.35 8.61 31.85
N GLU A 570 16.25 9.07 32.71
CA GLU A 570 16.47 8.52 34.05
C GLU A 570 16.24 9.61 35.09
N ASP A 571 15.34 9.35 36.04
CA ASP A 571 15.09 10.25 37.16
C ASP A 571 16.07 9.99 38.32
N SER A 572 16.20 10.97 39.22
CA SER A 572 17.03 10.85 40.42
C SER A 572 16.55 9.78 41.43
N LEU A 573 15.42 9.11 41.17
CA LEU A 573 14.87 8.02 41.97
C LEU A 573 15.27 6.63 41.39
N GLY A 574 15.99 6.60 40.26
CA GLY A 574 16.43 5.39 39.59
C GLY A 574 15.41 4.78 38.63
N ASN A 575 14.32 5.47 38.31
CA ASN A 575 13.34 5.04 37.31
C ASN A 575 13.84 5.39 35.89
N ARG A 576 13.70 4.43 34.97
CA ARG A 576 14.07 4.58 33.56
C ARG A 576 12.85 4.57 32.66
N TYR A 577 12.78 5.53 31.75
CA TYR A 577 11.70 5.69 30.77
C TYR A 577 12.28 5.74 29.36
N GLU A 578 11.79 4.87 28.48
CA GLU A 578 12.33 4.69 27.14
C GLU A 578 11.35 5.22 26.08
N LEU A 579 11.86 6.02 25.14
CA LEU A 579 11.13 6.48 23.97
C LEU A 579 11.80 5.95 22.69
N PRO A 580 11.21 4.99 21.97
CA PRO A 580 11.77 4.47 20.73
C PRO A 580 11.88 5.55 19.65
N VAL A 581 13.07 5.70 19.07
CA VAL A 581 13.35 6.62 17.96
C VAL A 581 13.92 5.85 16.79
N THR A 582 13.28 6.00 15.64
CA THR A 582 13.78 5.53 14.35
C THR A 582 14.22 6.70 13.49
N ALA A 583 15.44 6.61 12.96
CA ALA A 583 15.99 7.60 12.06
C ALA A 583 16.82 6.94 10.96
N THR A 584 16.93 7.62 9.81
CA THR A 584 17.71 7.14 8.68
C THR A 584 18.34 8.31 7.94
N SER A 585 19.65 8.24 7.74
CA SER A 585 20.41 9.09 6.82
C SER A 585 20.98 8.20 5.72
N ASP A 586 20.87 8.63 4.46
CA ASP A 586 21.40 7.87 3.33
C ASP A 586 21.70 8.82 2.18
N ASN A 587 22.57 8.42 1.25
CA ASN A 587 22.76 9.12 -0.01
C ASN A 587 22.21 8.30 -1.15
N CYS A 588 20.93 7.96 -1.07
CA CYS A 588 20.23 7.29 -2.15
C CYS A 588 18.84 7.90 -2.35
N LEU A 589 18.49 8.20 -3.59
CA LEU A 589 17.20 8.77 -3.95
C LEU A 589 16.04 7.89 -3.48
N LEU A 590 16.23 6.56 -3.57
CA LEU A 590 15.22 5.56 -3.22
C LEU A 590 14.93 5.49 -1.71
N THR A 591 15.87 5.95 -0.88
CA THR A 591 15.69 6.06 0.57
C THR A 591 15.19 7.46 0.94
N CYS A 592 15.72 8.49 0.29
CA CYS A 592 15.45 9.90 0.59
C CYS A 592 14.25 10.50 -0.17
N TYR A 593 13.52 9.70 -0.97
CA TYR A 593 12.33 10.15 -1.68
C TYR A 593 11.29 10.86 -0.79
N PRO A 594 11.07 10.49 0.50
CA PRO A 594 10.11 11.19 1.35
C PRO A 594 10.58 12.60 1.70
N PHE A 595 11.89 12.78 1.90
CA PHE A 595 12.48 14.11 2.10
C PHE A 595 12.28 14.97 0.85
N ILE A 596 12.53 14.42 -0.34
CA ILE A 596 12.33 15.16 -1.60
C ILE A 596 10.86 15.53 -1.81
N ALA A 597 9.94 14.64 -1.45
CA ALA A 597 8.50 14.91 -1.52
C ALA A 597 8.12 16.11 -0.64
N GLN A 598 8.67 16.19 0.58
CA GLN A 598 8.40 17.27 1.55
C GLN A 598 9.12 18.58 1.20
N HIS A 599 10.30 18.49 0.58
CA HIS A 599 11.24 19.61 0.41
C HIS A 599 11.42 20.07 -1.04
N ARG A 600 10.39 19.89 -1.88
CA ARG A 600 10.45 20.20 -3.31
C ARG A 600 10.62 21.70 -3.62
N MET A 601 10.25 22.56 -2.68
CA MET A 601 10.21 24.02 -2.85
C MET A 601 11.32 24.77 -2.11
N ASP A 602 11.95 24.15 -1.11
CA ASP A 602 12.98 24.76 -0.25
C ASP A 602 14.37 24.13 -0.45
N HIS A 603 14.47 22.98 -1.13
CA HIS A 603 15.75 22.35 -1.48
C HIS A 603 15.91 22.19 -2.99
N GLN A 604 17.18 22.21 -3.42
CA GLN A 604 17.55 21.97 -4.81
C GLN A 604 18.83 21.14 -4.91
N ILE A 605 18.94 20.36 -5.97
CA ILE A 605 20.15 19.59 -6.29
C ILE A 605 21.02 20.43 -7.22
N VAL A 606 22.27 20.64 -6.83
CA VAL A 606 23.26 21.45 -7.55
C VAL A 606 24.56 20.68 -7.69
N CYS A 607 25.36 20.98 -8.71
CA CYS A 607 26.75 20.52 -8.77
C CYS A 607 27.62 21.47 -7.94
N GLU A 608 28.19 21.02 -6.81
CA GLU A 608 29.18 21.81 -6.06
C GLU A 608 30.60 21.38 -6.45
N GLU A 609 31.45 22.34 -6.84
CA GLU A 609 32.87 22.11 -7.03
C GLU A 609 33.58 21.99 -5.67
N GLY A 610 33.90 20.77 -5.25
CA GLY A 610 35.04 20.51 -4.38
C GLY A 610 34.94 20.89 -2.89
N LYS A 611 33.75 20.97 -2.28
CA LYS A 611 33.66 20.84 -0.81
C LYS A 611 33.45 19.38 -0.43
N ILE A 612 34.55 18.70 -0.11
CA ILE A 612 34.52 17.45 0.66
C ILE A 612 33.72 17.73 1.95
N LEU A 613 32.69 16.92 2.24
CA LEU A 613 31.97 16.93 3.53
C LEU A 613 33.02 17.01 4.66
N ARG A 614 32.82 17.91 5.63
CA ARG A 614 33.83 18.58 6.48
C ARG A 614 34.85 17.73 7.28
N SER A 615 35.03 16.42 7.05
CA SER A 615 35.79 15.53 7.94
C SER A 615 37.07 14.86 7.38
N LEU A 616 37.36 14.81 6.08
CA LEU A 616 38.54 14.06 5.58
C LEU A 616 39.47 14.86 4.67
N ARG A 617 40.45 15.57 5.27
CA ARG A 617 41.64 16.08 4.58
C ARG A 617 42.60 14.93 4.27
N ARG A 618 42.61 14.43 3.03
CA ARG A 618 43.83 13.84 2.44
C ARG A 618 44.08 14.43 1.06
N THR A 619 45.31 14.91 0.91
CA THR A 619 45.87 15.60 -0.25
C THR A 619 45.98 14.70 -1.47
N SER A 620 45.41 15.11 -2.61
CA SER A 620 45.96 14.77 -3.92
C SER A 620 45.66 15.88 -4.92
N SER A 621 46.72 16.30 -5.61
CA SER A 621 46.76 17.42 -6.55
C SER A 621 46.17 17.07 -7.91
N GLY A 622 45.51 18.04 -8.53
CA GLY A 622 45.65 18.31 -9.96
C GLY A 622 44.92 17.38 -10.92
N ASN A 623 43.59 17.43 -10.93
CA ASN A 623 42.80 17.31 -12.15
C ASN A 623 41.50 18.10 -11.93
N ARG A 624 41.06 18.90 -12.90
CA ARG A 624 39.78 19.63 -12.82
C ARG A 624 38.65 18.61 -12.68
N SER A 625 38.21 18.34 -11.46
CA SER A 625 37.12 17.41 -11.17
C SER A 625 35.79 18.12 -11.43
N VAL A 626 34.94 17.51 -12.25
CA VAL A 626 33.53 17.87 -12.38
C VAL A 626 32.90 17.86 -10.98
N GLY A 627 32.14 18.90 -10.62
CA GLY A 627 31.46 19.00 -9.33
C GLY A 627 30.48 17.85 -9.09
N GLU A 628 30.30 17.44 -7.83
CA GLU A 628 29.40 16.33 -7.48
C GLU A 628 27.99 16.86 -7.21
N PRO A 629 26.94 16.12 -7.62
CA PRO A 629 25.56 16.52 -7.37
C PRO A 629 25.26 16.41 -5.87
N ILE A 630 24.82 17.51 -5.25
CA ILE A 630 24.44 17.58 -3.84
C ILE A 630 23.11 18.31 -3.68
N ILE A 631 22.32 17.90 -2.70
CA ILE A 631 21.10 18.59 -2.31
C ILE A 631 21.40 19.64 -1.23
N THR A 632 20.91 20.87 -1.43
CA THR A 632 21.14 22.02 -0.55
C THR A 632 19.89 22.88 -0.40
N ASN A 633 19.81 23.65 0.68
CA ASN A 633 18.71 24.57 0.97
C ASN A 633 18.82 25.85 0.11
N ILE A 634 17.69 26.39 -0.34
CA ILE A 634 17.58 27.61 -1.14
C ILE A 634 17.65 28.83 -0.22
N ALA A 635 18.79 29.54 -0.22
CA ALA A 635 19.05 30.66 0.71
C ALA A 635 18.19 31.94 0.50
N THR A 636 17.44 32.05 -0.61
CA THR A 636 16.52 33.17 -0.88
C THR A 636 15.30 32.68 -1.68
N PRO A 637 14.06 32.84 -1.16
CA PRO A 637 12.86 32.55 -1.92
C PRO A 637 12.57 33.73 -2.86
N THR A 638 13.37 33.89 -3.92
CA THR A 638 12.92 34.64 -5.07
C THR A 638 11.84 33.80 -5.75
N LYS A 639 10.66 34.39 -6.02
CA LYS A 639 9.61 33.74 -6.84
C LYS A 639 10.13 33.29 -8.22
N SER A 640 11.31 33.76 -8.62
CA SER A 640 12.17 33.15 -9.63
C SER A 640 13.24 32.28 -8.97
N ARG A 641 13.26 30.97 -9.24
CA ARG A 641 14.36 30.06 -8.89
C ARG A 641 15.72 30.75 -9.21
N PRO A 642 16.62 30.96 -8.23
CA PRO A 642 17.92 31.55 -8.49
C PRO A 642 18.78 30.57 -9.31
N SER A 643 19.31 31.09 -10.40
CA SER A 643 20.05 30.37 -11.43
C SER A 643 21.31 29.66 -10.90
N THR A 644 21.43 28.36 -11.12
CA THR A 644 22.73 27.77 -11.45
C THR A 644 23.02 28.13 -12.90
N SER A 645 24.05 28.93 -13.13
CA SER A 645 24.50 29.40 -14.43
C SER A 645 24.51 28.26 -15.47
N ALA A 646 23.73 28.45 -16.54
CA ALA A 646 23.63 27.64 -17.77
C ALA A 646 22.59 26.50 -17.87
N THR A 647 21.61 26.38 -16.97
CA THR A 647 20.48 25.44 -17.17
C THR A 647 19.14 26.18 -17.18
N MET A 648 18.75 26.77 -18.31
CA MET A 648 17.38 27.28 -18.49
C MET A 648 16.55 26.31 -19.33
N SER A 649 15.54 25.72 -18.70
CA SER A 649 14.17 25.70 -19.25
C SER A 649 13.32 26.52 -18.27
N GLN A 650 12.90 27.72 -18.69
CA GLN A 650 11.92 28.50 -17.93
C GLN A 650 10.56 27.82 -18.08
N PHE A 651 10.21 26.97 -17.13
CA PHE A 651 8.84 26.53 -16.93
C PHE A 651 8.46 26.76 -15.47
N GLU A 652 7.73 27.84 -15.21
CA GLU A 652 6.86 27.88 -14.06
C GLU A 652 5.75 26.85 -14.30
N VAL A 653 5.56 25.95 -13.34
CA VAL A 653 4.46 24.98 -13.35
C VAL A 653 3.16 25.77 -13.17
N SER A 654 2.59 26.23 -14.28
CA SER A 654 1.21 26.69 -14.31
C SER A 654 0.33 25.46 -14.17
N SER A 655 -0.27 25.26 -12.99
CA SER A 655 -1.43 24.39 -12.88
C SER A 655 -2.46 24.89 -13.89
N SER A 656 -2.88 24.01 -14.80
CA SER A 656 -3.79 24.38 -15.88
C SER A 656 -5.19 24.68 -15.32
N ALA A 657 -5.43 25.94 -14.97
CA ALA A 657 -6.75 26.56 -14.90
C ALA A 657 -6.67 27.88 -15.69
N TYR A 658 -7.31 27.90 -16.85
CA TYR A 658 -7.42 29.08 -17.71
C TYR A 658 -8.29 30.14 -17.02
N GLU A 659 -7.70 31.27 -16.62
CA GLU A 659 -8.43 32.52 -16.42
C GLU A 659 -8.40 33.35 -17.71
N SER A 660 -9.58 33.62 -18.26
CA SER A 660 -9.78 34.62 -19.31
C SER A 660 -9.87 36.00 -18.67
N SER A 661 -8.95 36.91 -19.01
CA SER A 661 -9.03 38.31 -18.61
C SER A 661 -10.04 39.07 -19.47
N GLU A 662 -10.99 39.78 -18.83
CA GLU A 662 -11.38 41.14 -19.21
C GLU A 662 -11.72 41.94 -17.94
N ALA A 663 -11.34 43.22 -17.94
CA ALA A 663 -11.10 44.05 -16.78
C ALA A 663 -12.35 44.64 -16.10
N SER A 664 -12.32 44.75 -14.77
CA SER A 664 -12.60 46.00 -14.04
C SER A 664 -12.42 45.79 -12.53
N SER A 665 -11.88 46.82 -11.88
CA SER A 665 -11.47 46.90 -10.49
C SER A 665 -12.61 46.63 -9.48
N GLU A 666 -12.36 45.78 -8.48
CA GLU A 666 -12.67 46.04 -7.05
C GLU A 666 -12.28 44.83 -6.17
N SER A 667 -11.77 45.14 -4.98
CA SER A 667 -11.13 44.25 -4.02
C SER A 667 -12.12 43.47 -3.13
N ILE A 668 -12.22 42.14 -3.25
CA ILE A 668 -12.81 41.27 -2.20
C ILE A 668 -12.11 39.89 -2.19
N LEU A 669 -11.71 39.46 -1.00
CA LEU A 669 -11.17 38.13 -0.65
C LEU A 669 -12.23 37.03 -0.85
N HIS A 670 -11.95 35.94 -1.59
CA HIS A 670 -12.44 34.58 -1.26
C HIS A 670 -11.91 33.45 -2.18
N ASP A 671 -11.46 32.38 -1.51
CA ASP A 671 -11.68 30.93 -1.69
C ASP A 671 -11.39 30.23 -3.05
N GLY A 672 -10.44 29.29 -3.02
CA GLY A 672 -9.99 28.49 -4.16
C GLY A 672 -10.94 27.35 -4.51
N GLY A 673 -11.37 27.30 -5.77
CA GLY A 673 -12.39 26.38 -6.28
C GLY A 673 -11.99 24.90 -6.37
N GLN A 674 -12.85 24.05 -5.79
CA GLN A 674 -12.85 22.58 -5.86
C GLN A 674 -13.03 22.03 -7.29
N ARG A 675 -12.27 20.96 -7.62
CA ARG A 675 -12.58 20.06 -8.75
C ARG A 675 -13.90 19.33 -8.48
N LYS A 676 -14.96 19.65 -9.24
CA LYS A 676 -16.23 18.90 -9.20
C LYS A 676 -16.06 17.52 -9.84
N GLY A 677 -15.91 16.51 -8.99
CA GLY A 677 -15.83 15.11 -9.41
C GLY A 677 -15.64 14.09 -8.29
N ALA A 678 -15.84 14.47 -7.02
CA ALA A 678 -16.01 13.55 -5.91
C ALA A 678 -16.87 14.27 -4.87
N VAL A 679 -17.80 13.54 -4.25
CA VAL A 679 -18.65 14.09 -3.18
C VAL A 679 -17.74 14.30 -1.98
N ASN A 680 -17.33 15.55 -1.73
CA ASN A 680 -16.63 15.95 -0.51
C ASN A 680 -17.57 15.72 0.69
N LYS A 681 -17.42 14.57 1.35
CA LYS A 681 -17.95 14.35 2.68
C LYS A 681 -16.89 14.90 3.64
N ALA A 682 -17.08 16.13 4.09
CA ALA A 682 -16.23 16.72 5.13
C ALA A 682 -16.40 15.88 6.41
N TYR A 683 -15.43 15.02 6.70
CA TYR A 683 -15.30 14.40 8.01
C TYR A 683 -14.73 15.46 8.95
N LYS A 684 -15.46 15.77 10.02
CA LYS A 684 -14.87 16.45 11.18
C LYS A 684 -13.76 15.53 11.70
N SER A 685 -12.51 15.98 11.67
CA SER A 685 -11.38 15.20 12.17
C SER A 685 -11.47 15.09 13.69
N ASP A 686 -11.58 13.86 14.19
CA ASP A 686 -11.43 13.56 15.61
C ASP A 686 -9.97 13.82 16.04
N SER A 687 -9.81 14.46 17.19
CA SER A 687 -8.51 14.76 17.82
C SER A 687 -7.65 13.52 18.06
N ASN A 688 -8.26 12.35 18.26
CA ASN A 688 -7.57 11.06 18.43
C ASN A 688 -6.91 10.54 17.13
N ALA A 689 -7.48 10.82 15.96
CA ALA A 689 -6.92 10.41 14.67
C ALA A 689 -5.62 11.14 14.34
N GLU A 690 -5.56 12.41 14.73
CA GLU A 690 -4.40 13.26 14.55
C GLU A 690 -3.27 12.87 15.51
N ALA A 691 -3.59 12.50 16.75
CA ALA A 691 -2.61 11.98 17.70
C ALA A 691 -1.97 10.66 17.23
N ALA A 692 -2.78 9.71 16.73
CA ALA A 692 -2.25 8.44 16.20
C ALA A 692 -1.38 8.63 14.94
N ARG A 693 -1.77 9.56 14.04
CA ARG A 693 -0.95 9.95 12.88
C ARG A 693 0.35 10.65 13.29
N ARG A 694 0.30 11.55 14.27
CA ARG A 694 1.50 12.20 14.84
C ARG A 694 2.45 11.19 15.48
N SER A 695 1.92 10.13 16.12
CA SER A 695 2.75 9.10 16.75
C SER A 695 3.42 8.12 15.80
N LEU A 696 2.99 8.06 14.55
CA LEU A 696 3.62 7.21 13.55
C LEU A 696 4.45 8.03 12.55
N GLY A 697 4.26 9.36 12.51
CA GLY A 697 5.10 10.29 11.74
C GLY A 697 5.29 9.85 10.29
N SER A 698 6.55 9.76 9.85
CA SER A 698 6.90 9.34 8.48
C SER A 698 6.60 7.86 8.17
N ALA A 699 6.18 7.04 9.14
CA ALA A 699 5.85 5.63 8.92
C ALA A 699 4.46 5.42 8.29
N VAL A 700 3.61 6.46 8.23
CA VAL A 700 2.27 6.41 7.62
C VAL A 700 2.36 6.84 6.15
N PHE A 701 1.60 6.19 5.27
CA PHE A 701 1.45 6.66 3.90
C PHE A 701 0.66 7.99 3.90
N PRO A 702 1.17 9.08 3.27
CA PRO A 702 0.49 10.37 3.26
C PRO A 702 -0.89 10.32 2.58
N ASP A 703 -1.75 11.28 2.91
CA ASP A 703 -3.10 11.35 2.34
C ASP A 703 -3.06 11.61 0.83
N GLU A 704 -3.79 10.81 0.04
CA GLU A 704 -3.75 10.80 -1.43
C GLU A 704 -4.17 12.14 -2.06
N GLU A 705 -4.82 13.02 -1.31
CA GLU A 705 -5.24 14.36 -1.76
C GLU A 705 -4.16 15.44 -1.58
N THR A 706 -3.10 15.17 -0.82
CA THR A 706 -1.98 16.11 -0.59
C THR A 706 -0.93 16.03 -1.70
N GLU A 707 -0.17 17.11 -1.93
CA GLU A 707 0.93 17.09 -2.92
C GLU A 707 1.99 16.03 -2.59
N GLU A 708 2.31 15.85 -1.31
CA GLU A 708 3.17 14.76 -0.81
C GLU A 708 2.55 13.39 -1.14
N GLY A 709 1.26 13.19 -0.86
CA GLY A 709 0.56 11.95 -1.16
C GLY A 709 0.53 11.58 -2.64
N ILE A 710 0.35 12.56 -3.53
CA ILE A 710 0.42 12.35 -4.99
C ILE A 710 1.82 11.84 -5.38
N PHE A 711 2.88 12.49 -4.87
CA PHE A 711 4.26 12.06 -5.13
C PHE A 711 4.53 10.64 -4.62
N HIS A 712 4.10 10.32 -3.39
CA HIS A 712 4.21 8.98 -2.82
C HIS A 712 3.45 7.94 -3.65
N GLN A 713 2.29 8.29 -4.18
CA GLN A 713 1.47 7.41 -4.99
C GLN A 713 2.11 7.13 -6.37
N GLU A 714 2.74 8.11 -6.99
CA GLU A 714 3.54 7.93 -8.21
C GLU A 714 4.73 6.99 -7.99
N VAL A 715 5.44 7.16 -6.88
CA VAL A 715 6.54 6.26 -6.48
C VAL A 715 6.02 4.84 -6.32
N LEU A 716 4.91 4.65 -5.60
CA LEU A 716 4.25 3.35 -5.42
C LEU A 716 3.88 2.72 -6.77
N TYR A 717 3.27 3.47 -7.69
CA TYR A 717 2.90 2.95 -9.01
C TYR A 717 4.11 2.56 -9.84
N SER A 718 5.20 3.33 -9.78
CA SER A 718 6.44 3.06 -10.50
C SER A 718 7.07 1.73 -10.06
N ILE A 719 7.13 1.51 -8.74
CA ILE A 719 7.62 0.26 -8.14
C ILE A 719 6.68 -0.91 -8.50
N GLN A 720 5.37 -0.72 -8.34
CA GLN A 720 4.37 -1.74 -8.66
C GLN A 720 4.48 -2.19 -10.12
N ARG A 721 4.61 -1.25 -11.06
CA ARG A 721 4.79 -1.49 -12.50
C ARG A 721 6.07 -2.29 -12.76
N TRP A 722 7.19 -1.86 -12.18
CA TRP A 722 8.47 -2.52 -12.38
C TRP A 722 8.49 -3.95 -11.84
N PHE A 723 8.04 -4.17 -10.60
CA PHE A 723 8.00 -5.51 -9.99
C PHE A 723 6.97 -6.41 -10.66
N SER A 724 5.84 -5.87 -11.12
CA SER A 724 4.89 -6.64 -11.91
C SER A 724 5.52 -7.18 -13.19
N ALA A 725 6.38 -6.42 -13.87
CA ALA A 725 7.05 -6.86 -15.10
C ALA A 725 8.30 -7.73 -14.85
N ASN A 726 9.05 -7.45 -13.77
CA ASN A 726 10.41 -7.96 -13.58
C ASN A 726 10.64 -8.79 -12.31
N GLY A 727 9.68 -8.86 -11.39
CA GLY A 727 9.89 -9.48 -10.07
C GLY A 727 10.02 -10.99 -10.08
N TRP A 728 9.51 -11.70 -11.10
CA TRP A 728 9.42 -13.16 -11.10
C TRP A 728 10.04 -13.82 -12.34
N PRO A 729 10.53 -15.06 -12.19
CA PRO A 729 11.14 -15.83 -13.28
C PRO A 729 10.09 -16.35 -14.28
N GLY A 730 8.81 -16.03 -14.15
CA GLY A 730 7.75 -16.49 -15.06
C GLY A 730 7.36 -15.48 -16.14
N GLY A 731 8.02 -14.31 -16.17
CA GLY A 731 7.51 -13.13 -16.87
C GLY A 731 6.60 -12.29 -15.96
N ALA A 732 5.77 -11.45 -16.58
CA ALA A 732 4.93 -10.51 -15.86
C ALA A 732 3.97 -11.21 -14.88
N TYR A 733 3.88 -10.70 -13.66
CA TYR A 733 2.99 -11.12 -12.60
C TYR A 733 2.41 -9.88 -11.92
N PRO A 734 1.21 -9.42 -12.35
CA PRO A 734 0.62 -8.19 -11.83
C PRO A 734 0.39 -8.26 -10.32
N ILE A 735 0.88 -7.26 -9.60
CA ILE A 735 0.66 -7.10 -8.16
C ILE A 735 -0.04 -5.80 -7.83
N ARG A 736 -0.73 -5.81 -6.68
CA ARG A 736 -1.24 -4.62 -6.00
C ARG A 736 -0.57 -4.51 -4.63
N ILE A 737 0.01 -3.36 -4.34
CA ILE A 737 0.68 -3.10 -3.06
C ILE A 737 -0.33 -2.47 -2.09
N PRO A 738 -0.51 -2.99 -0.85
CA PRO A 738 0.21 -4.12 -0.24
C PRO A 738 -0.46 -5.51 -0.46
N ASP A 739 -1.71 -5.56 -0.92
CA ASP A 739 -2.57 -6.76 -0.92
C ASP A 739 -1.98 -8.04 -1.52
N SER A 740 -1.36 -7.94 -2.70
CA SER A 740 -0.80 -9.11 -3.39
C SER A 740 0.40 -9.70 -2.65
N LEU A 741 1.18 -8.85 -1.96
CA LEU A 741 2.36 -9.27 -1.21
C LEU A 741 1.97 -9.98 0.09
N ARG A 742 0.97 -9.43 0.80
CA ARG A 742 0.39 -10.03 2.02
C ARG A 742 -0.29 -11.36 1.72
N SER A 743 -1.24 -11.35 0.79
CA SER A 743 -2.08 -12.51 0.50
C SER A 743 -1.34 -13.66 -0.18
N GLY A 744 -0.25 -13.37 -0.90
CA GLY A 744 0.64 -14.39 -1.46
C GLY A 744 1.28 -15.28 -0.40
N VAL A 745 1.62 -14.73 0.77
CA VAL A 745 2.20 -15.47 1.90
C VAL A 745 1.13 -16.28 2.63
N THR A 746 0.00 -15.66 3.00
CA THR A 746 -1.00 -16.31 3.87
C THR A 746 -1.81 -17.43 3.19
N LYS A 747 -2.02 -17.38 1.86
CA LYS A 747 -2.92 -18.31 1.14
C LYS A 747 -2.30 -19.65 0.70
N GLN A 748 -0.98 -19.86 0.84
CA GLN A 748 -0.35 -21.16 0.51
C GLN A 748 -0.67 -22.27 1.54
N GLY A 749 -1.18 -21.94 2.74
CA GLY A 749 -1.40 -22.90 3.84
C GLY A 749 -2.82 -23.46 4.00
N SER A 750 -3.85 -22.89 3.37
CA SER A 750 -5.24 -23.37 3.58
C SER A 750 -5.60 -24.53 2.64
N GLU A 751 -5.05 -25.71 2.88
CA GLU A 751 -5.58 -26.95 2.30
C GLU A 751 -6.93 -27.31 2.97
N SER A 752 -8.00 -26.60 2.63
CA SER A 752 -9.33 -27.18 2.82
C SER A 752 -9.46 -28.33 1.82
N LYS A 753 -9.43 -29.58 2.30
CA LYS A 753 -9.79 -30.78 1.53
C LYS A 753 -11.26 -30.73 1.12
N SER A 754 -11.66 -29.79 0.26
CA SER A 754 -12.94 -29.85 -0.42
C SER A 754 -12.83 -30.91 -1.52
N LYS A 755 -13.37 -32.10 -1.27
CA LYS A 755 -13.59 -33.14 -2.29
C LYS A 755 -14.52 -32.57 -3.38
N GLY A 756 -13.95 -31.93 -4.39
CA GLY A 756 -14.70 -31.27 -5.46
C GLY A 756 -13.89 -30.38 -6.42
N GLY A 757 -12.60 -30.15 -6.17
CA GLY A 757 -11.73 -29.40 -7.07
C GLY A 757 -11.32 -30.22 -8.31
N SER A 758 -11.48 -29.65 -9.50
CA SER A 758 -10.86 -30.16 -10.74
C SER A 758 -9.33 -30.01 -10.66
N SER A 759 -8.58 -30.91 -11.32
CA SER A 759 -7.11 -30.84 -11.47
C SER A 759 -6.61 -29.45 -11.86
N ASP A 760 -7.35 -28.73 -12.71
CA ASP A 760 -6.97 -27.40 -13.21
C ASP A 760 -7.04 -26.32 -12.11
N ALA A 761 -8.02 -26.38 -11.21
CA ALA A 761 -8.16 -25.42 -10.11
C ALA A 761 -7.06 -25.59 -9.03
N ASN A 762 -6.62 -26.83 -8.82
CA ASN A 762 -5.48 -27.12 -7.95
C ASN A 762 -4.15 -26.66 -8.56
N ASN A 763 -3.99 -26.72 -9.88
CA ASN A 763 -2.81 -26.16 -10.55
C ASN A 763 -2.79 -24.62 -10.47
N ILE A 764 -3.93 -23.94 -10.64
CA ILE A 764 -4.00 -22.47 -10.56
C ILE A 764 -3.83 -21.92 -9.12
N ARG A 765 -4.21 -22.70 -8.09
CA ARG A 765 -3.94 -22.36 -6.67
C ARG A 765 -2.47 -22.55 -6.30
N LYS A 766 -1.73 -23.44 -6.98
CA LYS A 766 -0.26 -23.58 -6.85
C LYS A 766 0.52 -22.41 -7.48
N ASP A 767 -0.14 -21.53 -8.24
CA ASP A 767 0.48 -20.36 -8.91
C ASP A 767 0.48 -19.06 -8.06
N LEU A 768 0.31 -19.14 -6.73
CA LEU A 768 0.50 -17.97 -5.85
C LEU A 768 1.98 -17.78 -5.57
N LYS A 769 2.58 -16.79 -6.25
CA LYS A 769 4.00 -16.46 -6.09
C LYS A 769 4.20 -15.57 -4.87
N THR A 770 5.22 -15.87 -4.09
CA THR A 770 5.53 -15.14 -2.85
C THR A 770 6.59 -14.07 -3.08
N ILE A 771 6.73 -13.16 -2.11
CA ILE A 771 7.88 -12.24 -2.05
C ILE A 771 9.21 -13.01 -1.90
N TYR A 772 9.20 -14.18 -1.27
CA TYR A 772 10.40 -15.00 -1.09
C TYR A 772 10.89 -15.59 -2.42
N GLU A 773 9.98 -16.02 -3.31
CA GLU A 773 10.33 -16.40 -4.68
C GLU A 773 10.89 -15.22 -5.49
N MET A 774 10.32 -14.02 -5.29
CA MET A 774 10.83 -12.80 -5.92
C MET A 774 12.26 -12.50 -5.46
N VAL A 775 12.55 -12.62 -4.15
CA VAL A 775 13.90 -12.46 -3.61
C VAL A 775 14.86 -13.50 -4.20
N VAL A 776 14.45 -14.77 -4.33
CA VAL A 776 15.29 -15.79 -4.99
C VAL A 776 15.62 -15.38 -6.43
N HIS A 777 14.65 -14.85 -7.17
CA HIS A 777 14.85 -14.41 -8.55
C HIS A 777 15.80 -13.22 -8.65
N LEU A 778 15.62 -12.21 -7.81
CA LEU A 778 16.38 -10.96 -7.86
C LEU A 778 17.76 -11.08 -7.20
N ALA A 779 17.89 -11.81 -6.09
CA ALA A 779 19.18 -12.03 -5.44
C ALA A 779 19.97 -13.20 -6.04
N GLY A 780 19.32 -14.08 -6.82
CA GLY A 780 19.91 -15.32 -7.34
C GLY A 780 20.13 -16.41 -6.27
N ARG A 781 19.70 -16.16 -5.02
CA ARG A 781 19.81 -17.06 -3.87
C ARG A 781 18.62 -16.91 -2.93
N PRO A 782 18.19 -17.98 -2.24
CA PRO A 782 17.13 -17.89 -1.24
C PRO A 782 17.59 -17.15 0.01
N ILE A 783 16.62 -16.64 0.77
CA ILE A 783 16.85 -16.11 2.12
C ILE A 783 17.22 -17.29 3.03
N PRO A 784 18.32 -17.22 3.79
CA PRO A 784 18.72 -18.29 4.71
C PRO A 784 17.59 -18.67 5.66
N GLY A 785 17.28 -19.96 5.78
CA GLY A 785 16.25 -20.50 6.66
C GLY A 785 14.82 -20.48 6.11
N ILE A 786 14.50 -19.65 5.11
CA ILE A 786 13.13 -19.56 4.59
C ILE A 786 13.00 -20.38 3.29
N PRO A 787 12.17 -21.45 3.28
CA PRO A 787 11.82 -22.12 2.03
C PRO A 787 10.93 -21.19 1.17
N PRO A 788 11.23 -21.00 -0.13
CA PRO A 788 10.46 -20.09 -1.00
C PRO A 788 8.96 -20.44 -1.11
N ASN A 789 8.62 -21.72 -0.93
CA ASN A 789 7.27 -22.30 -1.02
C ASN A 789 6.92 -23.14 0.24
N GLY A 790 7.22 -22.60 1.43
CA GLY A 790 6.83 -23.25 2.68
C GLY A 790 5.34 -23.10 2.98
N SER A 791 4.66 -24.19 3.32
CA SER A 791 3.30 -24.12 3.84
C SER A 791 3.28 -23.44 5.22
N LEU A 792 2.18 -22.73 5.50
CA LEU A 792 1.94 -22.13 6.81
C LEU A 792 1.11 -23.07 7.71
N PRO A 793 1.29 -23.02 9.05
CA PRO A 793 0.49 -23.77 10.01
C PRO A 793 -1.00 -23.42 9.92
N ALA A 794 -1.85 -24.40 10.23
CA ALA A 794 -3.30 -24.19 10.31
C ALA A 794 -3.73 -23.42 11.58
N ASN A 795 -2.98 -23.58 12.67
CA ASN A 795 -3.21 -22.84 13.92
C ASN A 795 -2.85 -21.36 13.74
N LEU A 796 -3.76 -20.46 14.09
CA LEU A 796 -3.59 -19.02 13.90
C LEU A 796 -2.38 -18.46 14.66
N THR A 797 -2.16 -18.88 15.90
CA THR A 797 -1.05 -18.40 16.75
C THR A 797 0.30 -18.86 16.21
N GLU A 798 0.43 -20.12 15.82
CA GLU A 798 1.67 -20.63 15.19
C GLU A 798 1.93 -19.96 13.84
N ARG A 799 0.87 -19.73 13.06
CA ARG A 799 0.93 -19.04 11.78
C ARG A 799 1.48 -17.64 11.92
N VAL A 800 0.92 -16.80 12.81
CA VAL A 800 1.38 -15.41 12.95
C VAL A 800 2.83 -15.35 13.46
N LYS A 801 3.23 -16.26 14.36
CA LYS A 801 4.63 -16.37 14.83
C LYS A 801 5.58 -16.72 13.68
N GLN A 802 5.19 -17.67 12.83
CA GLN A 802 5.99 -18.03 11.66
C GLN A 802 6.09 -16.89 10.64
N ILE A 803 4.97 -16.20 10.34
CA ILE A 803 4.96 -15.04 9.43
C ILE A 803 5.86 -13.93 9.97
N TYR A 804 5.76 -13.61 11.27
CA TYR A 804 6.61 -12.63 11.94
C TYR A 804 8.09 -12.99 11.74
N TRP A 805 8.48 -14.23 12.06
CA TRP A 805 9.85 -14.69 11.89
C TRP A 805 10.34 -14.62 10.44
N GLN A 806 9.52 -15.01 9.45
CA GLN A 806 9.89 -14.93 8.04
C GLN A 806 10.11 -13.47 7.60
N HIS A 807 9.23 -12.55 8.00
CA HIS A 807 9.36 -11.12 7.70
C HIS A 807 10.58 -10.50 8.38
N SER A 808 10.82 -10.79 9.67
CA SER A 808 12.03 -10.35 10.40
C SER A 808 13.31 -10.81 9.71
N THR A 809 13.34 -12.07 9.26
CA THR A 809 14.50 -12.65 8.57
C THR A 809 14.70 -12.02 7.18
N MET A 810 13.61 -11.70 6.47
CA MET A 810 13.67 -10.97 5.20
C MET A 810 14.20 -9.54 5.37
N LEU A 811 13.72 -8.79 6.38
CA LEU A 811 14.21 -7.46 6.68
C LEU A 811 15.70 -7.49 7.07
N THR A 812 16.12 -8.48 7.86
CA THR A 812 17.54 -8.71 8.19
C THR A 812 18.37 -9.00 6.94
N PHE A 813 17.87 -9.83 6.02
CA PHE A 813 18.55 -10.11 4.76
C PHE A 813 18.73 -8.85 3.89
N ILE A 814 17.72 -7.98 3.82
CA ILE A 814 17.80 -6.70 3.10
C ILE A 814 18.80 -5.75 3.78
N ARG A 815 18.75 -5.65 5.11
CA ARG A 815 19.69 -4.84 5.91
C ARG A 815 21.14 -5.26 5.68
N ASN A 816 21.42 -6.56 5.69
CA ASN A 816 22.76 -7.11 5.43
C ASN A 816 23.28 -6.86 4.00
N GLN A 817 22.46 -6.32 3.10
CA GLN A 817 22.85 -5.92 1.74
C GLN A 817 22.92 -4.39 1.57
N GLY A 818 22.85 -3.62 2.67
CA GLY A 818 22.91 -2.15 2.66
C GLY A 818 21.54 -1.47 2.51
N GLY A 819 20.45 -2.18 2.85
CA GLY A 819 19.09 -1.64 2.80
C GLY A 819 18.67 -0.96 4.09
N CYS A 820 18.09 0.23 3.99
CA CYS A 820 17.63 1.04 5.12
C CYS A 820 16.18 0.70 5.49
N VAL A 821 15.99 -0.30 6.35
CA VAL A 821 14.65 -0.83 6.71
C VAL A 821 14.32 -0.71 8.20
N ALA A 822 15.02 0.14 8.95
CA ALA A 822 14.80 0.28 10.40
C ALA A 822 13.38 0.76 10.77
N SER A 823 12.75 1.56 9.92
CA SER A 823 11.37 2.05 10.11
C SER A 823 10.29 1.00 9.86
N VAL A 824 10.64 -0.16 9.30
CA VAL A 824 9.68 -1.19 8.92
C VAL A 824 9.66 -2.30 9.96
N LYS A 825 8.52 -2.45 10.66
CA LYS A 825 8.29 -3.56 11.59
C LYS A 825 7.70 -4.77 10.87
N PRO A 826 8.08 -6.02 11.25
CA PRO A 826 7.59 -7.24 10.61
C PRO A 826 6.06 -7.35 10.60
N GLU A 827 5.39 -6.90 11.67
CA GLU A 827 3.93 -6.92 11.79
C GLU A 827 3.21 -6.01 10.78
N TYR A 828 3.87 -4.96 10.27
CA TYR A 828 3.30 -4.06 9.25
C TYR A 828 3.19 -4.74 7.87
N LEU A 829 3.87 -5.87 7.69
CA LEU A 829 3.87 -6.64 6.45
C LEU A 829 2.79 -7.75 6.44
N MET A 830 2.05 -7.93 7.54
CA MET A 830 1.05 -8.99 7.71
C MET A 830 -0.31 -8.65 7.07
N GLU A 831 -1.14 -9.68 6.81
CA GLU A 831 -2.57 -9.51 6.55
C GLU A 831 -3.27 -8.86 7.77
N PRO A 832 -4.32 -8.04 7.60
CA PRO A 832 -4.99 -7.34 8.71
C PRO A 832 -5.46 -8.27 9.84
N LYS A 833 -5.93 -9.48 9.50
CA LYS A 833 -6.35 -10.48 10.50
C LYS A 833 -5.18 -11.02 11.32
N ASP A 834 -4.05 -11.24 10.66
CA ASP A 834 -2.83 -11.74 11.31
C ASP A 834 -2.21 -10.64 12.20
N TYR A 835 -2.23 -9.38 11.74
CA TYR A 835 -1.80 -8.22 12.53
C TYR A 835 -2.62 -8.04 13.81
N LYS A 836 -3.96 -8.09 13.72
CA LYS A 836 -4.84 -7.98 14.90
C LYS A 836 -4.58 -9.10 15.92
N HIS A 837 -4.37 -10.32 15.44
CA HIS A 837 -4.04 -11.45 16.31
C HIS A 837 -2.65 -11.31 16.93
N TRP A 838 -1.66 -10.85 16.17
CA TRP A 838 -0.32 -10.55 16.69
C TRP A 838 -0.35 -9.48 17.78
N LYS A 839 -1.10 -8.39 17.58
CA LYS A 839 -1.27 -7.32 18.59
C LYS A 839 -1.92 -7.84 19.87
N TRP A 840 -2.93 -8.71 19.75
CA TRP A 840 -3.53 -9.36 20.92
C TRP A 840 -2.54 -10.26 21.67
N LEU A 841 -1.68 -11.01 20.96
CA LEU A 841 -0.63 -11.81 21.62
C LEU A 841 0.36 -10.93 22.40
N GLN A 842 0.72 -9.76 21.86
CA GLN A 842 1.58 -8.79 22.56
C GLN A 842 0.90 -8.27 23.84
N GLU A 843 -0.38 -7.90 23.77
CA GLU A 843 -1.14 -7.43 24.95
C GLU A 843 -1.23 -8.48 26.07
N VAL A 844 -1.40 -9.76 25.71
CA VAL A 844 -1.42 -10.86 26.69
C VAL A 844 -0.04 -11.09 27.31
N GLU A 845 1.02 -10.97 26.52
CA GLU A 845 2.40 -11.09 27.00
C GLU A 845 2.75 -9.94 27.97
N ASP A 846 2.36 -8.71 27.64
CA ASP A 846 2.50 -7.52 28.50
C ASP A 846 1.68 -7.62 29.81
N ALA A 847 0.60 -8.42 29.82
CA ALA A 847 -0.19 -8.75 31.01
C ALA A 847 0.38 -9.92 31.83
N GLY A 848 1.60 -10.38 31.53
CA GLY A 848 2.23 -11.50 32.24
C GLY A 848 1.61 -12.86 31.94
N GLY A 849 0.92 -12.98 30.79
CA GLY A 849 0.19 -14.20 30.39
C GLY A 849 -1.20 -14.33 31.01
N ASP A 850 -1.65 -13.36 31.80
CA ASP A 850 -3.01 -13.31 32.35
C ASP A 850 -3.98 -12.74 31.31
N VAL A 851 -4.79 -13.62 30.74
CA VAL A 851 -5.78 -13.29 29.71
C VAL A 851 -6.90 -12.41 30.27
N ASP A 852 -7.32 -12.63 31.52
CA ASP A 852 -8.42 -11.88 32.14
C ASP A 852 -7.98 -10.43 32.43
N ALA A 853 -6.74 -10.24 32.88
CA ALA A 853 -6.15 -8.91 33.08
C ALA A 853 -5.98 -8.15 31.75
N ALA A 854 -5.57 -8.83 30.67
CA ALA A 854 -5.46 -8.24 29.33
C ALA A 854 -6.83 -7.79 28.79
N ILE A 855 -7.88 -8.58 29.02
CA ILE A 855 -9.26 -8.25 28.63
C ILE A 855 -9.76 -7.03 29.42
N GLN A 856 -9.49 -6.95 30.72
CA GLN A 856 -9.94 -5.85 31.57
C GLN A 856 -9.28 -4.50 31.24
N LYS A 857 -8.02 -4.49 30.79
CA LYS A 857 -7.31 -3.28 30.35
C LYS A 857 -7.81 -2.72 29.02
N ARG A 858 -8.55 -3.50 28.23
CA ARG A 858 -8.92 -3.13 26.87
C ARG A 858 -10.08 -2.15 26.90
N THR A 859 -9.80 -0.88 26.67
CA THR A 859 -10.83 0.12 26.35
C THR A 859 -11.45 -0.27 25.01
N VAL A 860 -12.77 -0.43 24.98
CA VAL A 860 -13.47 -0.84 23.77
C VAL A 860 -13.53 0.33 22.79
N PRO A 861 -12.86 0.25 21.62
CA PRO A 861 -12.94 1.32 20.65
C PRO A 861 -14.34 1.35 20.01
N ASN A 862 -14.82 2.55 19.74
CA ASN A 862 -16.07 2.76 19.01
C ASN A 862 -15.94 2.23 17.57
N GLU A 863 -17.06 1.96 16.87
CA GLU A 863 -17.04 1.58 15.44
C GLU A 863 -16.16 2.51 14.59
N ASP A 864 -16.29 3.82 14.79
CA ASP A 864 -15.48 4.81 14.07
C ASP A 864 -13.98 4.70 14.40
N GLU A 865 -13.63 4.41 15.66
CA GLU A 865 -12.24 4.23 16.11
C GLU A 865 -11.63 2.93 15.57
N ALA A 866 -12.41 1.85 15.51
CA ALA A 866 -11.98 0.58 14.92
C ALA A 866 -11.77 0.70 13.41
N MET A 867 -12.68 1.39 12.70
CA MET A 867 -12.53 1.68 11.27
C MET A 867 -11.31 2.56 11.00
N LEU A 868 -11.09 3.55 11.86
CA LEU A 868 -9.92 4.42 11.79
C LEU A 868 -8.62 3.65 12.04
N ALA A 869 -8.58 2.75 13.04
CA ALA A 869 -7.41 1.91 13.31
C ALA A 869 -7.09 1.00 12.11
N ASP A 870 -8.10 0.44 11.45
CA ASP A 870 -7.93 -0.34 10.22
C ASP A 870 -7.41 0.52 9.06
N ALA A 871 -7.94 1.72 8.88
CA ALA A 871 -7.47 2.66 7.86
C ALA A 871 -6.00 3.10 8.11
N ILE A 872 -5.65 3.36 9.36
CA ILE A 872 -4.27 3.69 9.78
C ILE A 872 -3.35 2.51 9.50
N PHE A 873 -3.74 1.29 9.87
CA PHE A 873 -2.94 0.09 9.57
C PHE A 873 -2.73 -0.11 8.07
N GLU A 874 -3.76 0.08 7.26
CA GLU A 874 -3.63 -0.01 5.80
C GLU A 874 -2.63 1.02 5.25
N ALA A 875 -2.65 2.26 5.75
CA ALA A 875 -1.69 3.27 5.37
C ALA A 875 -0.25 2.91 5.81
N ILE A 876 -0.05 2.41 7.04
CA ILE A 876 1.27 1.94 7.50
C ILE A 876 1.76 0.77 6.64
N SER A 877 0.90 -0.21 6.37
CA SER A 877 1.26 -1.40 5.59
C SER A 877 1.62 -1.03 4.14
N LYS A 878 0.86 -0.11 3.54
CA LYS A 878 1.13 0.46 2.21
C LYS A 878 2.51 1.13 2.16
N ARG A 879 2.83 1.94 3.18
CA ARG A 879 4.14 2.60 3.30
C ARG A 879 5.27 1.59 3.50
N ALA A 880 5.12 0.67 4.45
CA ALA A 880 6.11 -0.37 4.77
C ALA A 880 6.47 -1.22 3.55
N TRP A 881 5.48 -1.70 2.79
CA TRP A 881 5.73 -2.49 1.58
C TRP A 881 6.38 -1.68 0.46
N THR A 882 6.03 -0.40 0.32
CA THR A 882 6.66 0.51 -0.65
C THR A 882 8.14 0.68 -0.33
N ASP A 883 8.47 0.97 0.93
CA ASP A 883 9.85 1.16 1.39
C ASP A 883 10.66 -0.14 1.27
N VAL A 884 10.10 -1.30 1.65
CA VAL A 884 10.76 -2.61 1.46
C VAL A 884 11.12 -2.86 -0.01
N LEU A 885 10.19 -2.61 -0.94
CA LEU A 885 10.44 -2.84 -2.36
C LEU A 885 11.45 -1.85 -2.95
N LEU A 886 11.46 -0.59 -2.50
CA LEU A 886 12.51 0.39 -2.86
C LEU A 886 13.88 -0.07 -2.38
N GLN A 887 13.98 -0.52 -1.13
CA GLN A 887 15.25 -1.00 -0.57
C GLN A 887 15.69 -2.32 -1.23
N MET A 888 14.77 -3.21 -1.62
CA MET A 888 15.09 -4.36 -2.46
C MET A 888 15.60 -3.93 -3.84
N TRP A 889 15.01 -2.92 -4.47
CA TRP A 889 15.48 -2.43 -5.75
C TRP A 889 16.86 -1.77 -5.64
N LYS A 890 17.09 -0.95 -4.60
CA LYS A 890 18.40 -0.37 -4.24
C LYS A 890 19.48 -1.48 -4.12
N THR A 891 19.22 -2.48 -3.29
CA THR A 891 20.22 -3.48 -2.88
C THR A 891 20.40 -4.63 -3.87
N LEU A 892 19.38 -5.00 -4.65
CA LEU A 892 19.42 -6.16 -5.55
C LEU A 892 19.54 -5.81 -7.04
N VAL A 893 19.12 -4.60 -7.43
CA VAL A 893 19.06 -4.16 -8.85
C VAL A 893 20.03 -3.03 -9.11
N LEU A 894 19.90 -1.90 -8.41
CA LEU A 894 20.73 -0.72 -8.60
C LEU A 894 22.19 -0.98 -8.23
N SER A 895 22.44 -1.70 -7.14
CA SER A 895 23.78 -2.10 -6.67
C SER A 895 24.62 -2.84 -7.71
N ARG A 896 24.00 -3.41 -8.74
CA ARG A 896 24.71 -4.05 -9.85
C ARG A 896 25.43 -3.05 -10.73
N VAL A 897 24.96 -1.80 -10.80
CA VAL A 897 25.62 -0.71 -11.52
C VAL A 897 26.88 -0.30 -10.75
N THR A 898 28.03 -0.76 -11.22
CA THR A 898 29.32 -0.59 -10.55
C THR A 898 30.36 0.08 -11.45
N PRO A 899 31.40 0.73 -10.90
CA PRO A 899 32.50 1.29 -11.69
C PRO A 899 33.20 0.24 -12.58
N ARG A 900 33.21 -1.04 -12.15
CA ARG A 900 33.74 -2.16 -12.94
C ARG A 900 32.90 -2.42 -14.18
N GLN A 901 31.57 -2.41 -14.06
CA GLN A 901 30.67 -2.56 -15.21
C GLN A 901 30.75 -1.39 -16.16
N LEU A 902 30.89 -0.16 -15.65
CA LEU A 902 31.07 1.03 -16.48
C LEU A 902 32.29 0.90 -17.40
N LYS A 903 33.44 0.48 -16.83
CA LYS A 903 34.68 0.23 -17.59
C LYS A 903 34.56 -0.91 -18.59
N ALA A 904 33.73 -1.92 -18.30
CA ALA A 904 33.49 -3.06 -19.18
C ALA A 904 32.38 -2.79 -20.23
N SER A 905 31.63 -1.69 -20.10
CA SER A 905 30.51 -1.37 -20.97
C SER A 905 30.97 -1.10 -22.40
N ARG A 906 30.19 -1.55 -23.38
CA ARG A 906 30.44 -1.24 -24.79
C ARG A 906 29.88 0.14 -25.09
N LEU A 907 30.76 1.13 -25.18
CA LEU A 907 30.42 2.46 -25.69
C LEU A 907 30.27 2.41 -27.23
N PRO A 908 29.39 3.22 -27.84
CA PRO A 908 29.17 3.21 -29.28
C PRO A 908 30.43 3.58 -30.07
N ASP A 909 31.18 4.58 -29.60
CA ASP A 909 32.44 5.02 -30.18
C ASP A 909 33.59 4.90 -29.17
N ARG A 910 34.69 4.28 -29.58
CA ARG A 910 35.91 4.14 -28.75
C ARG A 910 36.78 5.40 -28.70
N GLU A 911 36.44 6.40 -29.53
CA GLU A 911 37.21 7.65 -29.65
C GLU A 911 36.94 8.61 -28.49
N PHE A 912 35.77 8.51 -27.85
CA PHE A 912 35.46 9.31 -26.67
C PHE A 912 35.99 8.64 -25.39
N PRO A 913 36.54 9.44 -24.45
CA PRO A 913 36.95 8.91 -23.16
C PRO A 913 35.72 8.34 -22.42
N ALA A 914 35.89 7.23 -21.72
CA ALA A 914 34.83 6.69 -20.89
C ALA A 914 34.48 7.68 -19.76
N PRO A 915 33.19 7.79 -19.37
CA PRO A 915 32.77 8.68 -18.30
C PRO A 915 33.54 8.39 -17.01
N SER A 916 34.12 9.45 -16.41
CA SER A 916 34.82 9.38 -15.13
C SER A 916 33.85 9.65 -13.98
N VAL A 917 33.90 8.82 -12.94
CA VAL A 917 33.05 8.97 -11.74
C VAL A 917 33.94 8.86 -10.51
N ASN A 918 33.74 9.77 -9.55
CA ASN A 918 34.40 9.66 -8.25
C ASN A 918 33.88 8.42 -7.51
N VAL A 919 34.77 7.49 -7.19
CA VAL A 919 34.41 6.22 -6.52
C VAL A 919 34.19 6.37 -5.01
N ASP A 920 34.49 7.54 -4.44
CA ASP A 920 34.17 7.84 -3.04
C ASP A 920 32.64 7.78 -2.83
N PRO A 921 32.13 6.89 -1.96
CA PRO A 921 30.71 6.81 -1.70
C PRO A 921 30.15 8.08 -1.04
N LEU A 922 30.96 8.89 -0.35
CA LEU A 922 30.48 10.06 0.41
C LEU A 922 30.56 11.39 -0.35
N CYS A 923 30.95 11.38 -1.63
CA CYS A 923 31.13 12.63 -2.38
C CYS A 923 29.81 13.30 -2.79
N SER A 924 28.67 12.60 -2.69
CA SER A 924 27.33 13.17 -2.82
C SER A 924 26.51 12.81 -1.59
N ASN A 925 25.72 13.78 -1.12
CA ASN A 925 24.82 13.57 0.00
C ASN A 925 23.45 12.99 -0.39
N ILE A 926 23.11 12.93 -1.68
CA ILE A 926 21.80 12.48 -2.17
C ILE A 926 21.88 11.26 -3.10
N TYR A 927 23.00 11.07 -3.81
CA TYR A 927 23.14 10.01 -4.79
C TYR A 927 24.26 9.02 -4.47
N SER A 928 23.94 7.74 -4.61
CA SER A 928 24.86 6.64 -4.43
C SER A 928 25.85 6.60 -5.59
N VAL A 929 26.92 5.81 -5.43
CA VAL A 929 27.88 5.57 -6.52
C VAL A 929 27.17 5.08 -7.79
N SER A 930 26.18 4.20 -7.64
CA SER A 930 25.41 3.65 -8.76
C SER A 930 24.59 4.73 -9.48
N GLU A 931 23.90 5.60 -8.75
CA GLU A 931 23.13 6.72 -9.33
C GLU A 931 24.04 7.71 -10.05
N ARG A 932 25.19 8.05 -9.46
CA ARG A 932 26.18 8.95 -10.09
C ARG A 932 26.79 8.36 -11.35
N ILE A 933 26.97 7.04 -11.43
CA ILE A 933 27.36 6.36 -12.68
C ILE A 933 26.31 6.58 -13.77
N ILE A 934 25.03 6.46 -13.45
CA ILE A 934 23.96 6.70 -14.41
C ILE A 934 23.95 8.16 -14.86
N ALA A 935 24.03 9.11 -13.93
CA ALA A 935 24.07 10.53 -14.25
C ALA A 935 25.29 10.89 -15.12
N ALA A 936 26.48 10.37 -14.79
CA ALA A 936 27.70 10.60 -15.57
C ALA A 936 27.61 9.98 -16.98
N TRP A 937 27.06 8.77 -17.10
CA TRP A 937 26.81 8.14 -18.39
C TRP A 937 25.88 8.99 -19.27
N MET A 938 24.76 9.48 -18.71
CA MET A 938 23.82 10.31 -19.47
C MET A 938 24.42 11.66 -19.89
N ASN A 939 25.18 12.30 -19.01
CA ASN A 939 25.90 13.53 -19.32
C ASN A 939 26.90 13.33 -20.46
N ASP A 940 27.65 12.24 -20.44
CA ASP A 940 28.60 11.90 -21.50
C ASP A 940 27.89 11.64 -22.83
N MET A 941 26.80 10.86 -22.83
CA MET A 941 25.98 10.63 -24.03
C MET A 941 25.42 11.93 -24.59
N TYR A 942 24.90 12.82 -23.73
CA TYR A 942 24.35 14.09 -24.17
C TYR A 942 25.43 15.01 -24.75
N SER A 943 26.53 15.20 -24.03
CA SER A 943 27.65 16.07 -24.45
C SER A 943 28.26 15.62 -25.78
N ASN A 944 28.50 14.32 -25.95
CA ASN A 944 29.23 13.81 -27.11
C ASN A 944 28.35 13.62 -28.36
N TYR A 945 27.03 13.40 -28.19
CA TYR A 945 26.16 13.05 -29.32
C TYR A 945 25.17 14.14 -29.73
N LYS A 946 24.95 15.19 -28.93
CA LYS A 946 24.01 16.27 -29.30
C LYS A 946 24.33 16.91 -30.65
N ASP A 947 25.61 17.14 -30.94
CA ASP A 947 26.04 17.76 -32.19
C ASP A 947 25.76 16.82 -33.38
N ARG A 948 25.97 15.52 -33.21
CA ARG A 948 25.71 14.50 -34.25
C ARG A 948 24.23 14.32 -34.55
N ILE A 949 23.38 14.44 -33.55
CA ILE A 949 21.93 14.24 -33.69
C ILE A 949 21.28 15.48 -34.33
N TRP A 950 21.68 16.69 -33.93
CA TRP A 950 20.98 17.93 -34.31
C TRP A 950 21.79 18.93 -35.14
N TYR A 951 22.92 18.54 -35.75
CA TYR A 951 23.79 19.43 -36.55
C TYR A 951 23.04 20.29 -37.59
N ASN A 952 22.00 19.74 -38.23
CA ASN A 952 21.20 20.39 -39.27
C ASN A 952 19.71 20.54 -38.88
N ASN A 953 19.39 20.59 -37.58
CA ASN A 953 18.00 20.70 -37.15
C ASN A 953 17.41 22.10 -37.40
N VAL A 954 16.30 22.17 -38.12
CA VAL A 954 15.56 23.41 -38.42
C VAL A 954 14.81 23.95 -37.19
N LYS A 955 14.52 23.10 -36.19
CA LYS A 955 13.84 23.45 -34.92
C LYS A 955 14.81 23.81 -33.80
N GLY A 956 15.63 24.84 -34.03
CA GLY A 956 16.51 25.44 -33.00
C GLY A 956 17.99 25.08 -33.07
N GLY A 957 18.43 24.33 -34.08
CA GLY A 957 19.82 23.95 -34.28
C GLY A 957 20.30 22.91 -33.26
N VAL A 958 21.57 22.98 -32.88
CA VAL A 958 22.16 22.12 -31.85
C VAL A 958 21.73 22.64 -30.46
N PRO A 959 21.25 21.75 -29.55
CA PRO A 959 20.85 22.18 -28.21
C PRO A 959 22.05 22.66 -27.39
N ASN A 960 21.75 23.55 -26.43
CA ASN A 960 22.76 24.11 -25.52
C ASN A 960 23.40 23.00 -24.68
N SER A 961 24.71 23.09 -24.44
CA SER A 961 25.37 22.24 -23.45
C SER A 961 24.78 22.50 -22.07
N ARG A 962 24.36 21.44 -21.39
CA ARG A 962 23.91 21.47 -20.00
C ARG A 962 24.35 20.20 -19.28
N TRP A 963 24.28 20.24 -17.96
CA TRP A 963 24.60 19.11 -17.11
C TRP A 963 23.33 18.58 -16.43
N LEU A 964 23.13 17.28 -16.49
CA LEU A 964 22.14 16.55 -15.71
C LEU A 964 22.67 16.40 -14.28
N VAL A 965 22.01 17.06 -13.35
CA VAL A 965 22.25 17.00 -11.91
C VAL A 965 21.10 16.32 -11.17
N ASN A 966 19.91 16.24 -11.77
CA ASN A 966 18.74 15.56 -11.19
C ASN A 966 18.11 14.55 -12.16
N PHE A 967 17.33 13.61 -11.61
CA PHE A 967 16.57 12.63 -12.40
C PHE A 967 15.12 13.07 -12.64
N ASP A 968 14.82 14.36 -12.53
CA ASP A 968 13.47 14.89 -12.78
C ASP A 968 13.47 15.98 -13.86
N TYR A 969 13.65 17.24 -13.48
CA TYR A 969 13.47 18.39 -14.38
C TYR A 969 14.51 18.45 -15.51
N ASP A 970 15.71 17.90 -15.31
CA ASP A 970 16.77 17.86 -16.34
C ASP A 970 16.45 16.86 -17.47
N LEU A 971 15.48 15.97 -17.26
CA LEU A 971 14.99 14.98 -18.23
C LEU A 971 13.67 15.38 -18.89
N LEU A 972 12.99 16.41 -18.38
CA LEU A 972 11.62 16.81 -18.74
C LEU A 972 11.42 17.04 -20.24
N ASP A 973 12.42 17.61 -20.92
CA ASP A 973 12.34 17.92 -22.35
C ASP A 973 12.69 16.76 -23.28
N GLY A 974 13.05 15.60 -22.72
CA GLY A 974 13.41 14.39 -23.46
C GLY A 974 14.74 14.45 -24.23
N LEU A 975 15.48 15.57 -24.24
CA LEU A 975 16.68 15.71 -25.08
C LEU A 975 17.83 14.81 -24.62
N VAL A 976 18.04 14.65 -23.31
CA VAL A 976 19.08 13.77 -22.76
C VAL A 976 18.77 12.29 -23.06
N LEU A 977 17.49 11.89 -22.94
CA LEU A 977 17.03 10.55 -23.30
C LEU A 977 17.19 10.30 -24.80
N ALA A 978 16.83 11.28 -25.63
CA ALA A 978 17.04 11.23 -27.08
C ALA A 978 18.53 11.09 -27.44
N ALA A 979 19.42 11.78 -26.73
CA ALA A 979 20.85 11.63 -26.95
C ALA A 979 21.37 10.22 -26.62
N CYS A 980 20.90 9.62 -25.52
CA CYS A 980 21.21 8.23 -25.18
C CYS A 980 20.73 7.27 -26.29
N LEU A 981 19.50 7.46 -26.79
CA LEU A 981 18.98 6.66 -27.89
C LEU A 981 19.77 6.88 -29.18
N GLY A 982 20.09 8.12 -29.55
CA GLY A 982 20.83 8.44 -30.77
C GLY A 982 22.26 7.93 -30.75
N ALA A 983 22.89 7.86 -29.58
CA ALA A 983 24.24 7.31 -29.41
C ALA A 983 24.29 5.81 -29.73
N TYR A 984 23.38 5.01 -29.17
CA TYR A 984 23.36 3.55 -29.36
C TYR A 984 22.57 3.09 -30.58
N CYS A 985 21.60 3.89 -31.03
CA CYS A 985 20.72 3.62 -32.16
C CYS A 985 20.73 4.78 -33.18
N PRO A 986 21.86 5.07 -33.87
CA PRO A 986 21.96 6.22 -34.78
C PRO A 986 20.94 6.22 -35.93
N PHE A 987 20.43 5.04 -36.31
CA PHE A 987 19.40 4.88 -37.34
C PHE A 987 18.04 5.49 -36.95
N LEU A 988 17.84 5.87 -35.68
CA LEU A 988 16.67 6.59 -35.20
C LEU A 988 16.76 8.11 -35.41
N ILE A 989 17.95 8.64 -35.72
CA ILE A 989 18.19 10.09 -35.80
C ILE A 989 17.31 10.72 -36.88
N SER A 990 17.41 10.24 -38.12
CA SER A 990 16.69 10.82 -39.26
C SER A 990 15.17 10.60 -39.23
N THR A 991 14.70 9.62 -38.46
CA THR A 991 13.29 9.21 -38.46
C THR A 991 12.51 9.74 -37.26
N HIS A 992 13.15 9.82 -36.08
CA HIS A 992 12.48 10.20 -34.84
C HIS A 992 13.16 11.39 -34.15
N LEU A 993 14.50 11.36 -34.01
CA LEU A 993 15.20 12.25 -33.07
C LEU A 993 15.50 13.65 -33.64
N ILE A 994 15.68 13.79 -34.96
CA ILE A 994 15.97 15.07 -35.60
C ILE A 994 14.81 16.06 -35.49
N ASP A 995 13.57 15.58 -35.33
CA ASP A 995 12.34 16.38 -35.30
C ASP A 995 12.04 16.98 -33.91
N LEU A 996 12.87 16.71 -32.89
CA LEU A 996 12.71 17.28 -31.55
C LEU A 996 13.00 18.80 -31.54
N TYR A 997 12.30 19.50 -30.66
CA TYR A 997 12.58 20.88 -30.29
C TYR A 997 13.80 20.93 -29.37
N THR A 998 14.87 21.54 -29.85
CA THR A 998 16.15 21.61 -29.11
C THR A 998 16.19 22.74 -28.08
N LYS A 999 15.22 23.65 -28.15
CA LYS A 999 14.93 24.69 -27.17
C LYS A 999 13.41 24.75 -26.98
N PRO A 1000 12.82 23.81 -26.23
CA PRO A 1000 11.39 23.82 -26.02
C PRO A 1000 10.99 25.00 -25.11
N GLU A 1001 10.10 25.85 -25.62
CA GLU A 1001 9.57 27.05 -24.95
C GLU A 1001 8.15 26.82 -24.42
N THR A 1002 7.48 25.75 -24.85
CA THR A 1002 6.12 25.40 -24.40
C THR A 1002 6.04 23.99 -23.79
N ALA A 1003 5.08 23.76 -22.88
CA ALA A 1003 4.85 22.43 -22.31
C ALA A 1003 4.45 21.42 -23.40
N GLU A 1004 3.77 21.88 -24.45
CA GLU A 1004 3.40 21.08 -25.61
C GLU A 1004 4.61 20.68 -26.46
N GLN A 1005 5.64 21.53 -26.55
CA GLN A 1005 6.90 21.19 -27.19
C GLN A 1005 7.69 20.14 -26.39
N CYS A 1006 7.69 20.24 -25.05
CA CYS A 1006 8.22 19.18 -24.19
C CYS A 1006 7.46 17.86 -24.37
N LEU A 1007 6.12 17.91 -24.43
CA LEU A 1007 5.28 16.74 -24.69
C LEU A 1007 5.54 16.13 -26.07
N HIS A 1008 5.70 16.97 -27.11
CA HIS A 1008 6.10 16.51 -28.43
C HIS A 1008 7.44 15.74 -28.37
N ASN A 1009 8.44 16.30 -27.69
CA ASN A 1009 9.73 15.64 -27.55
C ASN A 1009 9.61 14.30 -26.81
N ALA A 1010 8.90 14.28 -25.68
CA ALA A 1010 8.65 13.07 -24.91
C ALA A 1010 7.93 12.00 -25.76
N LEU A 1011 6.94 12.37 -26.57
CA LEU A 1011 6.26 11.47 -27.50
C LEU A 1011 7.22 10.88 -28.54
N LYS A 1012 8.13 11.69 -29.10
CA LYS A 1012 9.15 11.21 -30.04
C LYS A 1012 10.08 10.19 -29.39
N VAL A 1013 10.53 10.46 -28.16
CA VAL A 1013 11.40 9.55 -27.39
C VAL A 1013 10.69 8.22 -27.11
N VAL A 1014 9.46 8.28 -26.58
CA VAL A 1014 8.66 7.07 -26.28
C VAL A 1014 8.35 6.28 -27.55
N ASN A 1015 8.01 6.96 -28.66
CA ASN A 1015 7.77 6.30 -29.95
C ASN A 1015 9.06 5.68 -30.51
N ALA A 1016 10.21 6.33 -30.36
CA ALA A 1016 11.49 5.79 -30.76
C ALA A 1016 11.83 4.50 -29.98
N MET A 1017 11.61 4.48 -28.66
CA MET A 1017 11.77 3.28 -27.82
C MET A 1017 10.86 2.15 -28.28
N ARG A 1018 9.55 2.43 -28.48
CA ARG A 1018 8.56 1.44 -28.95
C ARG A 1018 8.93 0.89 -30.33
N TYR A 1019 9.40 1.76 -31.23
CA TYR A 1019 9.76 1.39 -32.61
C TYR A 1019 10.90 0.35 -32.68
N ILE A 1020 11.84 0.38 -31.74
CA ILE A 1020 12.93 -0.61 -31.63
C ILE A 1020 12.64 -1.74 -30.65
N GLY A 1021 11.39 -1.87 -30.19
CA GLY A 1021 10.95 -2.91 -29.28
C GLY A 1021 11.56 -2.82 -27.88
N ILE A 1022 11.94 -1.61 -27.42
CA ILE A 1022 12.24 -1.40 -26.00
C ILE A 1022 10.90 -1.43 -25.25
N ASP A 1023 10.59 -2.59 -24.67
CA ASP A 1023 9.40 -2.82 -23.86
C ASP A 1023 9.66 -2.30 -22.43
N TYR A 1024 9.38 -1.02 -22.24
CA TYR A 1024 9.31 -0.36 -20.93
C TYR A 1024 7.98 0.39 -20.88
N ASP A 1025 7.18 0.08 -19.87
CA ASP A 1025 5.86 0.67 -19.71
C ASP A 1025 6.04 2.12 -19.21
N ILE A 1026 6.18 3.06 -20.15
CA ILE A 1026 6.31 4.51 -19.91
C ILE A 1026 5.46 5.28 -20.90
N GLN A 1027 4.85 6.36 -20.42
CA GLN A 1027 4.06 7.31 -21.19
C GLN A 1027 4.82 8.63 -21.34
N ALA A 1028 4.47 9.42 -22.35
CA ALA A 1028 5.12 10.72 -22.55
C ALA A 1028 4.89 11.67 -21.35
N ILE A 1029 3.73 11.55 -20.71
CA ILE A 1029 3.42 12.30 -19.49
C ILE A 1029 4.32 11.93 -18.31
N ASP A 1030 4.81 10.68 -18.23
CA ASP A 1030 5.74 10.24 -17.17
C ASP A 1030 7.12 10.94 -17.31
N ILE A 1031 7.43 11.49 -18.50
CA ILE A 1031 8.64 12.29 -18.76
C ILE A 1031 8.36 13.78 -18.50
N THR A 1032 7.22 14.30 -18.95
CA THR A 1032 6.90 15.73 -18.82
C THR A 1032 6.38 16.13 -17.44
N ASP A 1033 5.87 15.19 -16.66
CA ASP A 1033 5.54 15.33 -15.24
C ASP A 1033 6.47 14.40 -14.43
N PRO A 1034 7.74 14.81 -14.28
CA PRO A 1034 8.80 13.88 -13.91
C PRO A 1034 8.74 13.52 -12.43
N ASN A 1035 8.71 12.21 -12.16
CA ASN A 1035 9.01 11.64 -10.84
C ASN A 1035 10.46 11.12 -10.83
N PRO A 1036 11.34 11.60 -9.93
CA PRO A 1036 12.76 11.28 -9.99
C PRO A 1036 13.06 9.80 -9.76
N VAL A 1037 12.25 9.10 -8.95
CA VAL A 1037 12.41 7.65 -8.73
C VAL A 1037 12.04 6.89 -10.02
N SER A 1038 10.92 7.22 -10.64
CA SER A 1038 10.45 6.58 -11.87
C SER A 1038 11.45 6.74 -13.02
N LEU A 1039 11.95 7.96 -13.22
CA LEU A 1039 12.91 8.25 -14.27
C LEU A 1039 14.30 7.67 -13.98
N LEU A 1040 14.75 7.59 -12.72
CA LEU A 1040 15.95 6.84 -12.38
C LEU A 1040 15.82 5.36 -12.79
N MET A 1041 14.67 4.73 -12.53
CA MET A 1041 14.42 3.33 -12.93
C MET A 1041 14.45 3.16 -14.45
N LEU A 1042 13.88 4.12 -15.20
CA LEU A 1042 13.99 4.16 -16.67
C LEU A 1042 15.45 4.28 -17.11
N CYS A 1043 16.21 5.20 -16.52
CA CYS A 1043 17.60 5.46 -16.91
C CYS A 1043 18.49 4.23 -16.65
N VAL A 1044 18.30 3.55 -15.53
CA VAL A 1044 18.98 2.27 -15.23
C VAL A 1044 18.59 1.19 -16.25
N TYR A 1045 17.31 1.12 -16.63
CA TYR A 1045 16.85 0.18 -17.65
C TYR A 1045 17.51 0.47 -19.01
N LEU A 1046 17.55 1.72 -19.45
CA LEU A 1046 18.20 2.13 -20.70
C LEU A 1046 19.71 1.84 -20.67
N TYR A 1047 20.39 2.16 -19.57
CA TYR A 1047 21.81 1.86 -19.38
C TYR A 1047 22.11 0.35 -19.56
N GLN A 1048 21.23 -0.52 -19.06
CA GLN A 1048 21.38 -1.98 -19.20
C GLN A 1048 21.00 -2.50 -20.60
N LYS A 1049 20.05 -1.85 -21.29
CA LYS A 1049 19.49 -2.34 -22.55
C LYS A 1049 20.18 -1.81 -23.81
N LEU A 1050 20.48 -0.52 -23.86
CA LEU A 1050 20.99 0.15 -25.06
C LEU A 1050 22.30 -0.43 -25.61
N PRO A 1051 23.28 -0.87 -24.79
CA PRO A 1051 24.49 -1.51 -25.32
C PRO A 1051 24.23 -2.77 -26.18
N MET A 1052 23.07 -3.44 -26.01
CA MET A 1052 22.68 -4.59 -26.82
C MET A 1052 22.18 -4.23 -28.22
N TYR A 1053 21.89 -2.94 -28.47
CA TYR A 1053 21.41 -2.45 -29.77
C TYR A 1053 22.54 -2.10 -30.74
N LEU A 1054 23.80 -2.16 -30.29
CA LEU A 1054 24.95 -2.00 -31.19
C LEU A 1054 25.05 -3.18 -32.16
N PRO A 1055 25.22 -2.94 -33.48
CA PRO A 1055 25.33 -4.00 -34.47
C PRO A 1055 26.48 -4.97 -34.17
N LYS A 1056 26.19 -6.28 -34.16
CA LYS A 1056 27.20 -7.33 -33.94
C LYS A 1056 27.99 -7.65 -35.20
N SER A 1057 27.34 -7.58 -36.36
CA SER A 1057 27.94 -7.81 -37.67
C SER A 1057 27.13 -7.13 -38.78
N THR A 1058 27.72 -7.07 -39.98
CA THR A 1058 27.06 -6.55 -41.19
C THR A 1058 26.77 -7.69 -42.15
N VAL A 1059 25.55 -7.73 -42.70
CA VAL A 1059 25.12 -8.66 -43.74
C VAL A 1059 25.05 -7.89 -45.07
N THR A 1060 25.82 -8.33 -46.05
CA THR A 1060 25.93 -7.68 -47.36
C THR A 1060 25.07 -8.37 -48.43
N PHE A 1061 24.32 -7.56 -49.18
CA PHE A 1061 23.47 -7.98 -50.28
C PHE A 1061 24.02 -7.41 -51.59
N SER A 1062 24.72 -8.25 -52.36
CA SER A 1062 25.21 -7.94 -53.72
C SER A 1062 24.24 -8.46 -54.76
N GLY A 1063 23.88 -7.63 -55.73
CA GLY A 1063 23.05 -8.01 -56.88
C GLY A 1063 22.87 -6.87 -57.88
N ALA A 1064 22.21 -7.18 -59.00
CA ALA A 1064 21.86 -6.18 -60.00
C ALA A 1064 20.71 -5.28 -59.53
N LEU A 1065 20.57 -4.09 -60.12
CA LEU A 1065 19.43 -3.20 -59.86
C LEU A 1065 18.09 -3.94 -60.08
N HIS A 1066 17.13 -3.76 -59.17
CA HIS A 1066 15.81 -4.42 -59.15
C HIS A 1066 15.79 -5.94 -58.94
N GLN A 1067 16.95 -6.60 -58.86
CA GLN A 1067 17.04 -8.01 -58.50
C GLN A 1067 16.70 -8.20 -57.01
N THR A 1068 15.93 -9.25 -56.70
CA THR A 1068 15.74 -9.70 -55.31
C THR A 1068 16.91 -10.60 -54.90
N VAL A 1069 17.59 -10.22 -53.82
CA VAL A 1069 18.71 -10.96 -53.23
C VAL A 1069 18.31 -11.50 -51.87
N GLN A 1070 18.59 -12.78 -51.60
CA GLN A 1070 18.30 -13.41 -50.31
C GLN A 1070 19.59 -13.77 -49.56
N ARG A 1071 19.58 -13.58 -48.23
CA ARG A 1071 20.64 -14.01 -47.31
C ARG A 1071 20.04 -14.70 -46.10
N GLN A 1072 20.76 -15.69 -45.56
CA GLN A 1072 20.32 -16.44 -44.37
C GLN A 1072 21.20 -16.12 -43.16
N ILE A 1073 20.56 -15.82 -42.03
CA ILE A 1073 21.21 -15.61 -40.74
C ILE A 1073 20.92 -16.82 -39.87
N LYS A 1074 21.97 -17.55 -39.49
CA LYS A 1074 21.87 -18.74 -38.64
C LYS A 1074 21.85 -18.34 -37.16
N LEU A 1075 20.76 -18.64 -36.47
CA LEU A 1075 20.58 -18.37 -35.04
C LEU A 1075 20.56 -19.69 -34.27
N SER A 1076 21.35 -19.80 -33.19
CA SER A 1076 21.41 -20.99 -32.35
C SER A 1076 21.01 -20.68 -30.90
N ASN A 1077 20.37 -21.67 -30.26
CA ASN A 1077 20.04 -21.61 -28.84
C ASN A 1077 20.99 -22.52 -28.04
N PRO A 1078 21.95 -21.97 -27.29
CA PRO A 1078 22.88 -22.77 -26.48
C PRO A 1078 22.21 -23.36 -25.22
N SER A 1079 21.02 -22.89 -24.83
CA SER A 1079 20.31 -23.38 -23.66
C SER A 1079 19.84 -24.81 -23.86
N SER A 1080 20.09 -25.65 -22.86
CA SER A 1080 19.68 -27.06 -22.86
C SER A 1080 18.23 -27.28 -22.44
N THR A 1081 17.58 -26.29 -21.82
CA THR A 1081 16.32 -26.49 -21.09
C THR A 1081 15.16 -25.64 -21.56
N LYS A 1082 15.40 -24.47 -22.20
CA LYS A 1082 14.33 -23.50 -22.51
C LYS A 1082 14.45 -22.93 -23.92
N PRO A 1083 13.32 -22.75 -24.65
CA PRO A 1083 13.32 -22.11 -25.95
C PRO A 1083 13.64 -20.61 -25.82
N LEU A 1084 14.14 -20.01 -26.89
CA LEU A 1084 14.32 -18.56 -27.02
C LEU A 1084 13.32 -18.02 -28.03
N SER A 1085 12.64 -16.91 -27.71
CA SER A 1085 11.74 -16.23 -28.64
C SER A 1085 12.28 -14.84 -28.95
N TYR A 1086 12.18 -14.44 -30.22
CA TYR A 1086 12.60 -13.13 -30.72
C TYR A 1086 11.50 -12.51 -31.57
N GLN A 1087 11.31 -11.21 -31.44
CA GLN A 1087 10.56 -10.41 -32.40
C GLN A 1087 11.53 -9.80 -33.41
N SER A 1088 11.28 -9.99 -34.71
CA SER A 1088 12.06 -9.37 -35.78
C SER A 1088 11.52 -7.99 -36.12
N ILE A 1089 12.41 -7.00 -36.17
CA ILE A 1089 12.11 -5.62 -36.54
C ILE A 1089 13.19 -5.17 -37.53
N ILE A 1090 12.78 -4.62 -38.68
CA ILE A 1090 13.69 -3.93 -39.61
C ILE A 1090 13.49 -2.43 -39.42
N SER A 1091 14.60 -1.73 -39.17
CA SER A 1091 14.61 -0.32 -38.81
C SER A 1091 15.64 0.45 -39.61
N GLY A 1092 15.41 1.75 -39.85
CA GLY A 1092 16.30 2.63 -40.60
C GLY A 1092 15.66 3.20 -41.87
N TYR A 1093 16.38 4.09 -42.54
CA TYR A 1093 15.87 4.87 -43.67
C TYR A 1093 15.44 3.98 -44.86
N ASP A 1094 16.25 2.97 -45.19
CA ASP A 1094 15.98 2.04 -46.29
C ASP A 1094 15.31 0.74 -45.82
N ALA A 1095 14.67 0.72 -44.65
CA ALA A 1095 14.09 -0.50 -44.06
C ALA A 1095 13.03 -1.16 -44.96
N CYS A 1096 12.30 -0.38 -45.77
CA CYS A 1096 11.28 -0.89 -46.68
C CYS A 1096 11.83 -1.64 -47.89
N ASP A 1097 13.15 -1.60 -48.13
CA ASP A 1097 13.81 -2.39 -49.17
C ASP A 1097 14.19 -3.81 -48.70
N TYR A 1098 14.03 -4.09 -47.41
CA TYR A 1098 14.36 -5.36 -46.78
C TYR A 1098 13.11 -6.02 -46.20
N HIS A 1099 13.04 -7.35 -46.32
CA HIS A 1099 11.92 -8.15 -45.79
C HIS A 1099 12.44 -9.41 -45.09
N VAL A 1100 11.71 -9.86 -44.07
CA VAL A 1100 11.98 -11.11 -43.36
C VAL A 1100 10.83 -12.07 -43.62
N ASN A 1101 11.13 -13.24 -44.15
CA ASN A 1101 10.11 -14.27 -44.45
C ASN A 1101 9.79 -15.09 -43.19
N SER A 1102 9.14 -14.46 -42.21
CA SER A 1102 8.63 -15.14 -41.01
C SER A 1102 7.16 -14.82 -40.81
N GLU A 1103 6.30 -15.84 -40.75
CA GLU A 1103 4.90 -15.67 -40.38
C GLU A 1103 4.81 -15.03 -38.99
N GLY A 1104 4.22 -13.83 -38.91
CA GLY A 1104 3.94 -13.14 -37.65
C GLY A 1104 5.13 -12.42 -36.97
N ASN A 1105 6.28 -12.22 -37.64
CA ASN A 1105 7.46 -11.50 -37.10
C ASN A 1105 8.02 -12.06 -35.77
N VAL A 1106 7.67 -13.28 -35.38
CA VAL A 1106 8.14 -13.94 -34.15
C VAL A 1106 8.90 -15.21 -34.51
N ILE A 1107 10.10 -15.34 -33.97
CA ILE A 1107 11.03 -16.43 -34.23
C ILE A 1107 11.26 -17.19 -32.92
N THR A 1108 10.92 -18.47 -32.88
CA THR A 1108 11.15 -19.32 -31.71
C THR A 1108 12.19 -20.39 -31.99
N ILE A 1109 13.25 -20.42 -31.18
CA ILE A 1109 14.38 -21.34 -31.31
C ILE A 1109 14.30 -22.38 -30.17
N PRO A 1110 14.10 -23.68 -30.47
CA PRO A 1110 13.99 -24.71 -29.44
C PRO A 1110 15.32 -24.88 -28.67
N PRO A 1111 15.30 -25.48 -27.47
CA PRO A 1111 16.52 -25.79 -26.70
C PRO A 1111 17.52 -26.60 -27.53
N LYS A 1112 18.81 -26.23 -27.50
CA LYS A 1112 19.88 -26.79 -28.35
C LYS A 1112 19.61 -26.76 -29.86
N GLY A 1113 18.60 -26.02 -30.30
CA GLY A 1113 18.18 -25.92 -31.68
C GLY A 1113 18.86 -24.80 -32.46
N GLN A 1114 18.67 -24.82 -33.77
CA GLN A 1114 19.13 -23.80 -34.69
C GLN A 1114 18.03 -23.49 -35.72
N ILE A 1115 17.92 -22.22 -36.10
CA ILE A 1115 17.03 -21.77 -37.17
C ILE A 1115 17.79 -20.87 -38.14
N SER A 1116 17.46 -20.94 -39.43
CA SER A 1116 17.97 -20.03 -40.46
C SER A 1116 16.91 -18.99 -40.77
N LEU A 1117 17.18 -17.74 -40.43
CA LEU A 1117 16.33 -16.60 -40.76
C LEU A 1117 16.68 -16.07 -42.14
N THR A 1118 15.77 -16.15 -43.10
CA THR A 1118 15.97 -15.59 -44.45
C THR A 1118 15.55 -14.12 -44.48
N VAL A 1119 16.48 -13.27 -44.92
CA VAL A 1119 16.26 -11.85 -45.19
C VAL A 1119 16.35 -11.64 -46.69
N GLU A 1120 15.35 -10.97 -47.26
CA GLU A 1120 15.31 -10.58 -48.66
C GLU A 1120 15.60 -9.09 -48.79
N PHE A 1121 16.28 -8.70 -49.86
CA PHE A 1121 16.52 -7.33 -50.25
C PHE A 1121 16.13 -7.15 -51.71
N LYS A 1122 15.41 -6.08 -52.04
CA LYS A 1122 15.13 -5.69 -53.41
C LYS A 1122 15.50 -4.23 -53.62
N SER A 1123 16.43 -3.98 -54.54
CA SER A 1123 16.90 -2.62 -54.78
C SER A 1123 15.88 -1.76 -55.55
N ARG A 1124 15.58 -0.57 -55.03
CA ARG A 1124 14.88 0.50 -55.75
C ARG A 1124 15.82 1.52 -56.40
N PHE A 1125 17.00 1.74 -55.84
CA PHE A 1125 17.91 2.81 -56.25
C PHE A 1125 19.34 2.29 -56.45
N LEU A 1126 20.14 2.98 -57.27
CA LEU A 1126 21.56 2.66 -57.47
C LEU A 1126 22.41 2.93 -56.23
N ARG A 1127 21.99 3.85 -55.36
CA ARG A 1127 22.72 4.11 -54.11
C ARG A 1127 22.65 2.88 -53.18
N PRO A 1128 23.72 2.58 -52.44
CA PRO A 1128 23.68 1.58 -51.37
C PRO A 1128 22.55 1.89 -50.38
N ALA A 1129 21.75 0.87 -50.08
CA ALA A 1129 20.68 0.90 -49.10
C ALA A 1129 21.19 0.36 -47.77
N SER A 1130 20.83 0.98 -46.64
CA SER A 1130 21.21 0.48 -45.31
C SER A 1130 20.05 0.48 -44.32
N ALA A 1131 19.95 -0.61 -43.57
CA ALA A 1131 18.96 -0.82 -42.52
C ALA A 1131 19.57 -1.63 -41.36
N MET A 1132 18.82 -1.78 -40.28
CA MET A 1132 19.16 -2.61 -39.12
C MET A 1132 18.09 -3.68 -38.94
N LEU A 1133 18.51 -4.95 -38.89
CA LEU A 1133 17.66 -6.03 -38.41
C LEU A 1133 17.88 -6.18 -36.91
N ILE A 1134 16.83 -5.92 -36.14
CA ILE A 1134 16.79 -6.02 -34.68
C ILE A 1134 15.98 -7.26 -34.33
N LEU A 1135 16.60 -8.20 -33.62
CA LEU A 1135 15.96 -9.36 -33.03
C LEU A 1135 15.81 -9.09 -31.53
N VAL A 1136 14.64 -8.60 -31.13
CA VAL A 1136 14.34 -8.26 -29.74
C VAL A 1136 13.96 -9.54 -29.00
N GLY A 1137 14.72 -9.91 -27.97
CA GLY A 1137 14.42 -11.11 -27.19
C GLY A 1137 13.16 -10.92 -26.35
N HIS A 1138 12.17 -11.80 -26.52
CA HIS A 1138 10.96 -11.82 -25.72
C HIS A 1138 11.07 -12.87 -24.62
N ARG A 1139 10.52 -12.57 -23.43
CA ARG A 1139 10.51 -13.52 -22.31
C ARG A 1139 9.45 -14.59 -22.55
N VAL A 1140 9.88 -15.86 -22.60
CA VAL A 1140 8.98 -17.02 -22.54
C VAL A 1140 9.28 -17.76 -21.24
N GLY A 1141 8.49 -17.47 -20.21
CA GLY A 1141 8.79 -17.89 -18.83
C GLY A 1141 10.07 -17.20 -18.31
N SER A 1142 11.06 -17.97 -17.85
CA SER A 1142 12.30 -17.44 -17.23
C SER A 1142 13.42 -17.16 -18.20
N ALA A 1143 13.31 -17.66 -19.43
CA ALA A 1143 14.31 -17.45 -20.46
C ALA A 1143 13.94 -16.23 -21.30
N SER A 1144 14.91 -15.34 -21.50
CA SER A 1144 14.81 -14.23 -22.45
C SER A 1144 15.97 -14.34 -23.41
N GLY A 1145 15.69 -14.22 -24.71
CA GLY A 1145 16.74 -13.96 -25.69
C GLY A 1145 17.46 -12.65 -25.35
N THR A 1146 18.76 -12.58 -25.64
CA THR A 1146 19.49 -11.31 -25.60
C THR A 1146 19.23 -10.58 -26.91
N THR A 1147 18.88 -9.30 -26.89
CA THR A 1147 18.66 -8.53 -28.14
C THR A 1147 19.90 -8.60 -29.04
N MET A 1148 19.68 -8.80 -30.34
CA MET A 1148 20.72 -8.87 -31.34
C MET A 1148 20.42 -7.91 -32.49
N VAL A 1149 21.43 -7.21 -32.96
CA VAL A 1149 21.30 -6.28 -34.08
C VAL A 1149 22.31 -6.63 -35.17
N PHE A 1150 21.83 -6.66 -36.42
CA PHE A 1150 22.63 -6.87 -37.61
C PHE A 1150 22.46 -5.67 -38.54
N LYS A 1151 23.58 -5.10 -39.00
CA LYS A 1151 23.54 -4.08 -40.05
C LYS A 1151 23.28 -4.74 -41.38
N LEU A 1152 22.28 -4.29 -42.12
CA LEU A 1152 21.99 -4.70 -43.49
C LEU A 1152 22.58 -3.63 -44.42
N SER A 1153 23.35 -4.06 -45.41
CA SER A 1153 23.95 -3.16 -46.40
C SER A 1153 23.85 -3.78 -47.78
N SER A 1154 23.40 -3.01 -48.76
CA SER A 1154 23.42 -3.45 -50.14
C SER A 1154 24.63 -2.91 -50.90
N GLN A 1155 24.97 -3.61 -51.97
CA GLN A 1155 25.92 -3.19 -52.99
C GLN A 1155 25.31 -3.53 -54.35
N ILE A 1156 25.16 -2.52 -55.20
CA ILE A 1156 24.61 -2.71 -56.55
C ILE A 1156 25.79 -2.78 -57.51
N ASP A 1157 25.96 -3.94 -58.10
CA ASP A 1157 27.19 -4.27 -58.85
C ASP A 1157 26.95 -4.29 -60.37
N ASP A 1158 25.68 -4.27 -60.79
CA ASP A 1158 25.28 -4.39 -62.18
C ASP A 1158 23.97 -3.62 -62.46
N VAL A 1159 23.86 -3.05 -63.67
CA VAL A 1159 22.71 -2.29 -64.14
C VAL A 1159 22.36 -2.76 -65.55
N THR A 1160 21.37 -3.64 -65.66
CA THR A 1160 20.89 -4.12 -66.95
C THR A 1160 19.84 -3.17 -67.52
N PRO A 1161 19.95 -2.71 -68.79
CA PRO A 1161 18.94 -1.86 -69.40
C PRO A 1161 17.58 -2.57 -69.49
N VAL A 1162 16.51 -1.87 -69.11
CA VAL A 1162 15.13 -2.40 -69.13
C VAL A 1162 14.62 -2.56 -70.58
N GLY A 1163 15.15 -1.77 -71.51
CA GLY A 1163 14.90 -1.87 -72.95
C GLY A 1163 16.00 -1.17 -73.73
N ILE A 1164 16.25 -1.62 -74.96
CA ILE A 1164 17.21 -1.02 -75.89
C ILE A 1164 16.42 -0.56 -77.12
N ILE A 1165 16.48 0.75 -77.41
CA ILE A 1165 15.88 1.34 -78.61
C ILE A 1165 17.00 1.51 -79.63
N ARG A 1166 16.84 0.93 -80.82
CA ARG A 1166 17.80 1.05 -81.94
C ARG A 1166 17.20 1.96 -82.99
N GLU A 1167 17.85 3.07 -83.28
CA GLU A 1167 17.39 4.09 -84.21
C GLU A 1167 18.51 4.45 -85.19
N GLU A 1168 18.17 4.53 -86.47
CA GLU A 1168 19.08 4.99 -87.52
C GLU A 1168 18.66 6.41 -87.92
N ALA A 1169 19.59 7.37 -87.81
CA ALA A 1169 19.35 8.78 -88.12
C ALA A 1169 20.31 9.28 -89.20
N PRO A 1170 19.85 10.14 -90.14
CA PRO A 1170 20.73 10.78 -91.11
C PRO A 1170 21.72 11.73 -90.42
N CYS A 1171 22.99 11.68 -90.86
CA CYS A 1171 24.06 12.47 -90.29
C CYS A 1171 23.80 13.97 -90.53
N TYR A 1172 23.88 14.79 -89.47
CA TYR A 1172 23.61 16.24 -89.45
C TYR A 1172 22.14 16.67 -89.55
N ASP A 1173 21.18 15.74 -89.48
CA ASP A 1173 19.75 16.06 -89.42
C ASP A 1173 19.17 15.79 -88.02
N LEU A 1174 18.24 16.65 -87.59
CA LEU A 1174 17.56 16.49 -86.30
C LEU A 1174 16.54 15.34 -86.39
N HIS A 1175 16.90 14.18 -85.82
CA HIS A 1175 16.00 13.04 -85.61
C HIS A 1175 15.40 13.08 -84.20
N LYS A 1176 14.07 13.01 -84.09
CA LYS A 1176 13.36 12.99 -82.80
C LYS A 1176 12.85 11.59 -82.52
N ILE A 1177 13.12 11.09 -81.33
CA ILE A 1177 12.67 9.78 -80.86
C ILE A 1177 11.81 10.01 -79.62
N ASP A 1178 10.62 9.43 -79.60
CA ASP A 1178 9.76 9.42 -78.42
C ASP A 1178 10.11 8.20 -77.57
N VAL A 1179 10.40 8.43 -76.28
CA VAL A 1179 10.76 7.37 -75.33
C VAL A 1179 9.69 7.26 -74.26
N ASP A 1180 8.98 6.13 -74.25
CA ASP A 1180 7.99 5.82 -73.23
C ASP A 1180 8.65 5.43 -71.91
N VAL A 1181 8.49 6.27 -70.88
CA VAL A 1181 9.02 6.01 -69.54
C VAL A 1181 7.93 5.41 -68.65
N THR A 1182 8.07 4.13 -68.32
CA THR A 1182 7.17 3.46 -67.37
C THR A 1182 7.72 3.58 -65.95
N ASN A 1183 6.90 4.03 -65.00
CA ASN A 1183 7.26 3.98 -63.58
C ASN A 1183 7.28 2.52 -63.09
N PRO A 1184 8.43 1.97 -62.66
CA PRO A 1184 8.52 0.58 -62.19
C PRO A 1184 7.99 0.39 -60.75
N PHE A 1185 7.53 1.45 -60.09
CA PHE A 1185 7.07 1.44 -58.71
C PHE A 1185 5.56 1.68 -58.59
N ALA A 1186 4.96 1.17 -57.53
CA ALA A 1186 3.53 1.31 -57.25
C ALA A 1186 3.11 2.72 -56.78
N ASN A 1187 4.08 3.60 -56.51
CA ASN A 1187 3.86 4.95 -56.00
C ASN A 1187 4.28 5.98 -57.05
N GLU A 1188 3.57 7.11 -57.09
CA GLU A 1188 3.99 8.27 -57.88
C GLU A 1188 5.34 8.81 -57.40
N GLY A 1189 6.15 9.34 -58.32
CA GLY A 1189 7.47 9.85 -58.01
C GLY A 1189 7.99 10.83 -59.06
N GLU A 1190 8.90 11.71 -58.65
CA GLU A 1190 9.65 12.56 -59.57
C GLU A 1190 10.88 11.80 -60.08
N PHE A 1191 10.98 11.65 -61.40
CA PHE A 1191 12.09 10.96 -62.05
C PHE A 1191 12.98 11.98 -62.75
N ARG A 1192 14.27 11.95 -62.43
CA ARG A 1192 15.27 12.69 -63.20
C ARG A 1192 15.69 11.84 -64.40
N VAL A 1193 15.37 12.29 -65.60
CA VAL A 1193 15.89 11.70 -66.83
C VAL A 1193 17.27 12.30 -67.09
N VAL A 1194 18.27 11.45 -67.27
CA VAL A 1194 19.64 11.85 -67.61
C VAL A 1194 20.02 11.12 -68.88
N CYS A 1195 20.36 11.87 -69.94
CA CYS A 1195 20.98 11.31 -71.13
C CYS A 1195 22.49 11.27 -70.89
N VAL A 1196 23.10 10.10 -71.08
CA VAL A 1196 24.55 9.92 -70.97
C VAL A 1196 25.01 9.34 -72.30
N GLU A 1197 25.87 10.07 -72.99
CA GLU A 1197 26.51 9.60 -74.21
C GLU A 1197 27.76 8.79 -73.83
N THR A 1198 27.79 7.52 -74.22
CA THR A 1198 28.95 6.66 -74.03
C THR A 1198 29.40 6.15 -75.39
N MET A 1199 30.68 6.36 -75.73
CA MET A 1199 31.28 5.66 -76.86
C MET A 1199 31.56 4.23 -76.42
N ASP A 1200 30.92 3.25 -77.06
CA ASP A 1200 31.40 1.87 -77.00
C ASP A 1200 32.78 1.85 -77.69
N ASP A 1201 33.85 1.74 -76.89
CA ASP A 1201 35.16 1.32 -77.39
C ASP A 1201 35.03 -0.17 -77.74
N SER A 1202 34.52 -0.44 -78.95
CA SER A 1202 34.45 -1.77 -79.57
C SER A 1202 35.83 -2.34 -79.85
#